data_AF-A0A9X1NEE6-F1
#
_entry.id   AF-A0A9X1NEE6-F1
#
_cell.length_a   1.000
_cell.length_b   1.000
_cell.length_c   1.000
_cell.angle_alpha   90.00
_cell.angle_beta   90.00
_cell.angle_gamma   90.00
#
_symmetry.space_group_name_H-M   'P 1'
#
loop_
_entity.id
_entity.type
_entity.pdbx_description
1 polymer ?
#
loop_
_entity_poly.entity_id
_entity_poly.type
_entity_poly.pdbx_seq_one_letter_code
_entity_poly.pdbx_strand_id
1 'polypeptide(L)'
;MAYRPARFPGSRRVLAADAVARYDLRRTMMARLLASNPALSLLVLVGDVEMEELDLEPHGGAEQVSASFTRPEPEVHGLVIVGSLQVDRAVQHPRSASGLSLYVLGDLKARNVAISGLELVVRGDLRVSEVFAGAGPSGGARLDGDVSAKLLVSDAFPMLVGGGLKAPVLENGRARIGVVDGPTVREARGEVPPALVLDQTVLEGSDEFSWPRLKAAVAAGRPTLTADYLTGRTNLESMRELRRLEAEIDTVLAEHRYARAGELLRKARALGAPRAETGLKLADAIYRVHHGTGSREALAEALELLDEALGPKPDAAAVMAHPQALLQRAAILLQLREHDDEAFEQAWRDCSLAAVTMPAQERAGIAGLMGQWLFTRHRYDECVPYLRQALSAEPQDGAQHGRLARALWMLDREAEALPHATQSLELNPADNRMWYIRGKCQQVLGDPDDARLDLSTYLDMHPDDDLAVEALIVIELDAGQTDQALETALQFIEQHPESDGAPARFGRLLHLRGRYDLAVPLLRRAMQVQPHDNTIVRDLAVALNETGHDHTGLDTALRRVEIDPGGDHLAYLRAEVNLALSDPNAAEGDLEEYLRRFPEAARALASLAGIRLLQLRPGDAEKLLAQAREIAPDDYYIETVAEKAGFTKQIDLSAATAAPAPAAEPAPAEAERPPVTQYSFRDAGFRRS
;
A
#
# COMPACT_ATOMS: atom_id res chain seq x y z
N MET A 1 1.48 -2.80 48.75
CA MET A 1 0.28 -3.30 49.46
C MET A 1 -0.89 -3.07 48.53
N ALA A 2 -1.61 -4.11 48.13
CA ALA A 2 -2.74 -3.97 47.21
C ALA A 2 -3.81 -3.05 47.82
N TYR A 3 -4.11 -1.96 47.14
CA TYR A 3 -5.11 -0.96 47.51
C TYR A 3 -6.48 -1.64 47.60
N ARG A 4 -7.17 -1.54 48.73
CA ARG A 4 -8.56 -1.99 48.87
C ARG A 4 -9.47 -0.75 48.89
N PRO A 5 -10.37 -0.56 47.91
CA PRO A 5 -11.29 0.56 47.94
C PRO A 5 -12.19 0.50 49.18
N ALA A 6 -12.38 1.66 49.81
CA ALA A 6 -13.25 1.80 50.96
C ALA A 6 -14.72 1.54 50.54
N ARG A 7 -15.34 0.48 51.08
CA ARG A 7 -16.80 0.34 51.04
C ARG A 7 -17.40 1.41 51.97
N PHE A 8 -18.13 2.37 51.43
CA PHE A 8 -18.78 3.46 52.17
C PHE A 8 -19.98 2.95 53.00
N PRO A 9 -19.82 2.71 54.33
CA PRO A 9 -20.90 2.17 55.16
C PRO A 9 -22.00 3.23 55.34
N GLY A 10 -23.27 2.84 55.20
CA GLY A 10 -24.39 3.79 55.34
C GLY A 10 -24.64 4.71 54.13
N SER A 11 -23.94 4.48 53.03
CA SER A 11 -24.17 5.20 51.77
C SER A 11 -25.46 4.74 51.08
N ARG A 12 -26.20 5.69 50.52
CA ARG A 12 -27.42 5.43 49.74
C ARG A 12 -27.25 5.96 48.33
N ARG A 13 -27.47 5.09 47.34
CA ARG A 13 -27.54 5.49 45.94
C ARG A 13 -28.88 6.17 45.65
N VAL A 14 -28.82 7.29 44.93
CA VAL A 14 -29.99 8.07 44.50
C VAL A 14 -29.82 8.52 43.06
N LEU A 15 -30.92 8.84 42.38
CA LEU A 15 -30.86 9.50 41.08
C LEU A 15 -30.24 10.88 41.24
N ALA A 16 -29.37 11.26 40.31
CA ALA A 16 -28.71 12.55 40.33
C ALA A 16 -29.73 13.70 40.27
N ALA A 17 -30.86 13.53 39.56
CA ALA A 17 -31.95 14.51 39.53
C ALA A 17 -32.53 14.81 40.92
N ASP A 18 -32.79 13.76 41.70
CA ASP A 18 -33.33 13.89 43.06
C ASP A 18 -32.32 14.56 44.00
N ALA A 19 -31.06 14.15 43.93
CA ALA A 19 -29.99 14.75 44.71
C ALA A 19 -29.75 16.22 44.35
N VAL A 20 -29.76 16.56 43.06
CA VAL A 20 -29.58 17.93 42.57
C VAL A 20 -30.70 18.84 43.07
N ALA A 21 -31.95 18.35 43.06
CA ALA A 21 -33.08 19.10 43.59
C ALA A 21 -33.03 19.23 45.11
N ARG A 22 -32.71 18.15 45.82
CA ARG A 22 -32.76 18.06 47.28
C ARG A 22 -31.62 18.80 47.98
N TYR A 23 -30.43 18.82 47.39
CA TYR A 23 -29.21 19.38 48.00
C TYR A 23 -28.74 20.68 47.33
N ASP A 24 -29.64 21.35 46.59
CA ASP A 24 -29.37 22.60 45.87
C ASP A 24 -28.12 22.54 44.97
N LEU A 25 -27.93 21.45 44.22
CA LEU A 25 -26.78 21.32 43.32
C LEU A 25 -27.10 21.87 41.91
N ARG A 26 -28.08 22.76 41.77
CA ARG A 26 -28.59 23.23 40.46
C ARG A 26 -27.56 23.99 39.61
N ARG A 27 -26.51 24.53 40.25
CA ARG A 27 -25.42 25.28 39.59
C ARG A 27 -24.18 24.43 39.31
N THR A 28 -24.25 23.12 39.52
CA THR A 28 -23.15 22.17 39.33
C THR A 28 -23.07 21.63 37.91
N MET A 29 -21.92 21.05 37.55
CA MET A 29 -21.73 20.32 36.31
C MET A 29 -22.70 19.13 36.20
N MET A 30 -22.99 18.44 37.31
CA MET A 30 -23.96 17.34 37.34
C MET A 30 -25.37 17.79 36.93
N ALA A 31 -25.79 18.98 37.35
CA ALA A 31 -27.08 19.54 36.93
C ALA A 31 -27.14 19.81 35.41
N ARG A 32 -26.01 20.14 34.77
CA ARG A 32 -25.94 20.30 33.31
C ARG A 32 -25.95 18.95 32.59
N LEU A 33 -25.22 17.96 33.12
CA LEU A 33 -25.15 16.62 32.56
C LEU A 33 -26.50 15.89 32.59
N LEU A 34 -27.35 16.19 33.58
CA LEU A 34 -28.72 15.67 33.66
C LEU A 34 -29.60 16.02 32.44
N ALA A 35 -29.32 17.11 31.72
CA ALA A 35 -30.06 17.47 30.51
C ALA A 35 -29.82 16.47 29.37
N SER A 36 -28.60 15.93 29.28
CA SER A 36 -28.20 14.96 28.26
C SER A 36 -28.34 13.51 28.72
N ASN A 37 -28.27 13.26 30.03
CA ASN A 37 -28.39 11.93 30.62
C ASN A 37 -29.20 11.97 31.94
N PRO A 38 -30.51 11.70 31.91
CA PRO A 38 -31.35 11.72 33.11
C PRO A 38 -31.15 10.49 34.02
N ALA A 39 -30.43 9.45 33.56
CA ALA A 39 -30.22 8.20 34.29
C ALA A 39 -28.99 8.23 35.24
N LEU A 40 -28.28 9.37 35.32
CA LEU A 40 -27.13 9.56 36.20
C LEU A 40 -27.50 9.29 37.66
N SER A 41 -26.56 8.70 38.41
CA SER A 41 -26.74 8.34 39.81
C SER A 41 -25.61 8.89 40.68
N LEU A 42 -25.95 9.31 41.90
CA LEU A 42 -25.00 9.75 42.93
C LEU A 42 -25.06 8.83 44.14
N LEU A 43 -23.93 8.70 44.83
CA LEU A 43 -23.85 8.05 46.12
C LEU A 43 -23.93 9.12 47.21
N VAL A 44 -24.89 9.00 48.14
CA VAL A 44 -25.11 9.97 49.23
C VAL A 44 -24.73 9.34 50.56
N LEU A 45 -23.85 10.00 51.30
CA LEU A 45 -23.57 9.73 52.71
C LEU A 45 -24.20 10.84 53.56
N VAL A 46 -24.82 10.47 54.67
CA VAL A 46 -25.44 11.42 55.60
C VAL A 46 -24.72 11.35 56.94
N GLY A 47 -24.31 12.50 57.45
CA GLY A 47 -23.49 12.63 58.66
C GLY A 47 -22.06 13.06 58.35
N ASP A 48 -21.32 13.38 59.40
CA ASP A 48 -19.89 13.68 59.31
C ASP A 48 -19.11 12.39 59.00
N VAL A 49 -18.17 12.48 58.07
CA VAL A 49 -17.40 11.34 57.56
C VAL A 49 -15.92 11.56 57.82
N GLU A 50 -15.29 10.60 58.49
CA GLU A 50 -13.85 10.56 58.70
C GLU A 50 -13.27 9.36 57.96
N MET A 51 -12.18 9.56 57.23
CA MET A 51 -11.48 8.49 56.52
C MET A 51 -9.98 8.76 56.37
N GLU A 52 -9.19 7.70 56.20
CA GLU A 52 -7.75 7.82 56.04
C GLU A 52 -7.37 8.44 54.68
N GLU A 53 -7.99 7.97 53.60
CA GLU A 53 -7.74 8.41 52.21
C GLU A 53 -9.01 8.26 51.37
N LEU A 54 -9.22 9.17 50.41
CA LEU A 54 -10.36 9.17 49.50
C LEU A 54 -9.88 9.16 48.05
N ASP A 55 -10.07 8.04 47.36
CA ASP A 55 -9.85 7.92 45.92
C ASP A 55 -11.17 7.99 45.15
N LEU A 56 -11.23 8.85 44.14
CA LEU A 56 -12.42 9.13 43.34
C LEU A 56 -12.42 8.40 41.99
N GLU A 57 -11.47 7.49 41.73
CA GLU A 57 -11.48 6.64 40.54
C GLU A 57 -12.46 5.44 40.65
N PRO A 58 -13.24 5.15 39.61
CA PRO A 58 -14.01 3.91 39.53
C PRO A 58 -13.06 2.75 39.21
N HIS A 59 -12.68 1.96 40.20
CA HIS A 59 -11.88 0.75 39.95
C HIS A 59 -12.67 -0.28 39.13
N GLY A 60 -12.34 -0.40 37.85
CA GLY A 60 -12.70 -1.55 37.04
C GLY A 60 -11.82 -2.75 37.37
N GLY A 61 -12.34 -3.71 38.15
CA GLY A 61 -11.86 -5.10 38.13
C GLY A 61 -11.47 -5.71 39.48
N ALA A 62 -12.40 -6.45 40.10
CA ALA A 62 -12.22 -7.86 40.51
C ALA A 62 -13.54 -8.42 41.09
N GLU A 63 -13.95 -9.57 40.56
CA GLU A 63 -15.10 -10.43 40.90
C GLU A 63 -16.45 -10.13 40.20
N GLN A 64 -16.69 -10.94 39.16
CA GLN A 64 -17.95 -11.58 38.76
C GLN A 64 -19.26 -10.99 39.34
N VAL A 65 -20.12 -10.52 38.42
CA VAL A 65 -21.39 -11.23 38.18
C VAL A 65 -21.56 -11.38 36.67
N SER A 66 -21.03 -12.48 36.12
CA SER A 66 -21.73 -13.10 34.99
C SER A 66 -22.96 -13.78 35.57
N ALA A 67 -24.11 -13.15 35.45
CA ALA A 67 -25.38 -13.85 35.41
C ALA A 67 -26.35 -12.97 34.66
N SER A 68 -26.91 -13.52 33.59
CA SER A 68 -27.97 -12.96 32.78
C SER A 68 -29.01 -12.20 33.62
N PHE A 69 -29.05 -10.87 33.54
CA PHE A 69 -30.26 -10.11 33.84
C PHE A 69 -30.33 -8.89 32.93
N THR A 70 -31.46 -8.80 32.25
CA THR A 70 -31.91 -7.70 31.39
C THR A 70 -32.12 -6.41 32.19
N ARG A 71 -31.04 -5.64 32.40
CA ARG A 71 -30.99 -4.17 32.55
C ARG A 71 -29.57 -3.75 32.94
N PRO A 72 -28.95 -2.73 32.30
CA PRO A 72 -27.68 -2.20 32.78
C PRO A 72 -27.93 -1.45 34.09
N GLU A 73 -27.28 -1.86 35.18
CA GLU A 73 -27.19 -1.02 36.37
C GLU A 73 -26.39 0.25 36.01
N PRO A 74 -26.87 1.47 36.28
CA PRO A 74 -26.12 2.66 35.87
C PRO A 74 -24.82 2.77 36.69
N GLU A 75 -23.76 3.36 36.13
CA GLU A 75 -22.55 3.68 36.90
C GLU A 75 -22.84 4.79 37.94
N VAL A 76 -22.06 4.87 39.03
CA VAL A 76 -22.11 5.99 39.97
C VAL A 76 -21.24 7.11 39.42
N HIS A 77 -21.73 8.35 39.39
CA HIS A 77 -21.08 9.48 38.71
C HIS A 77 -20.65 10.59 39.68
N GLY A 78 -20.94 10.46 40.97
CA GLY A 78 -20.46 11.36 41.99
C GLY A 78 -20.83 10.93 43.42
N LEU A 79 -20.15 11.54 44.39
CA LEU A 79 -20.28 11.35 45.81
C LEU A 79 -20.83 12.63 46.46
N VAL A 80 -21.89 12.50 47.25
CA VAL A 80 -22.48 13.60 48.04
C VAL A 80 -22.33 13.27 49.52
N ILE A 81 -21.70 14.16 50.27
CA ILE A 81 -21.57 14.07 51.73
C ILE A 81 -22.45 15.15 52.34
N VAL A 82 -23.54 14.72 52.97
CA VAL A 82 -24.48 15.58 53.72
C VAL A 82 -23.95 15.70 55.15
N GLY A 83 -22.87 16.47 55.30
CA GLY A 83 -22.08 16.63 56.52
C GLY A 83 -20.67 17.10 56.20
N SER A 84 -19.81 17.15 57.21
CA SER A 84 -18.39 17.48 57.04
C SER A 84 -17.58 16.25 56.65
N LEU A 85 -16.53 16.44 55.85
CA LEU A 85 -15.60 15.40 55.45
C LEU A 85 -14.22 15.71 56.02
N GLN A 86 -13.67 14.77 56.80
CA GLN A 86 -12.28 14.80 57.25
C GLN A 86 -11.51 13.64 56.62
N VAL A 87 -10.42 13.97 55.92
CA VAL A 87 -9.52 13.01 55.29
C VAL A 87 -8.11 13.17 55.83
N ASP A 88 -7.62 12.19 56.58
CA ASP A 88 -6.36 12.32 57.32
C ASP A 88 -5.13 12.44 56.40
N ARG A 89 -5.19 11.85 55.20
CA ARG A 89 -4.09 11.88 54.21
C ARG A 89 -4.40 12.67 52.94
N ALA A 90 -5.22 12.13 52.06
CA ALA A 90 -5.38 12.68 50.72
C ALA A 90 -6.77 12.43 50.13
N VAL A 91 -7.29 13.45 49.45
CA VAL A 91 -8.37 13.30 48.46
C VAL A 91 -7.72 13.31 47.09
N GLN A 92 -7.93 12.25 46.29
CA GLN A 92 -7.25 12.10 44.99
C GLN A 92 -8.17 11.66 43.85
N HIS A 93 -7.88 12.17 42.67
CA HIS A 93 -8.45 11.75 41.39
C HIS A 93 -7.38 11.84 40.28
N PRO A 94 -6.65 10.74 39.99
CA PRO A 94 -5.48 10.76 39.11
C PRO A 94 -5.77 10.99 37.60
N ARG A 95 -6.86 10.47 37.04
CA ARG A 95 -7.11 10.45 35.57
C ARG A 95 -8.13 11.48 35.05
N SER A 96 -7.80 12.18 33.96
CA SER A 96 -8.55 13.32 33.40
C SER A 96 -9.92 13.03 32.75
N ALA A 97 -10.26 11.76 32.49
CA ALA A 97 -11.38 11.39 31.60
C ALA A 97 -12.56 10.64 32.26
N SER A 98 -12.44 10.08 33.48
CA SER A 98 -13.52 9.29 34.09
C SER A 98 -13.40 9.14 35.62
N GLY A 99 -14.03 10.01 36.41
CA GLY A 99 -14.25 9.70 37.82
C GLY A 99 -15.33 10.51 38.51
N LEU A 100 -15.43 10.36 39.83
CA LEU A 100 -16.58 10.83 40.60
C LEU A 100 -16.46 12.31 40.95
N SER A 101 -17.48 13.11 40.63
CA SER A 101 -17.63 14.45 41.23
C SER A 101 -17.81 14.34 42.75
N LEU A 102 -17.22 15.25 43.51
CA LEU A 102 -17.33 15.27 44.98
C LEU A 102 -18.10 16.50 45.45
N TYR A 103 -19.21 16.28 46.16
CA TYR A 103 -20.05 17.32 46.75
C TYR A 103 -20.06 17.19 48.26
N VAL A 104 -19.41 18.10 48.98
CA VAL A 104 -19.39 18.16 50.46
C VAL A 104 -20.30 19.31 50.90
N LEU A 105 -21.39 18.99 51.60
CA LEU A 105 -22.38 19.97 52.05
C LEU A 105 -22.06 20.57 53.44
N GLY A 106 -20.89 20.25 53.99
CA GLY A 106 -20.30 20.85 55.20
C GLY A 106 -18.84 21.23 54.97
N ASP A 107 -18.02 21.16 56.01
CA ASP A 107 -16.59 21.48 55.93
C ASP A 107 -15.78 20.33 55.29
N LEU A 108 -14.74 20.67 54.52
CA LEU A 108 -13.75 19.70 54.04
C LEU A 108 -12.40 19.96 54.68
N LYS A 109 -11.91 19.00 55.46
CA LYS A 109 -10.55 19.01 56.02
C LYS A 109 -9.75 17.88 55.40
N ALA A 110 -8.60 18.20 54.83
CA ALA A 110 -7.69 17.19 54.30
C ALA A 110 -6.23 17.57 54.57
N ARG A 111 -5.34 16.58 54.67
CA ARG A 111 -3.91 16.89 54.63
C ARG A 111 -3.49 17.34 53.22
N ASN A 112 -3.92 16.61 52.18
CA ASN A 112 -3.70 16.96 50.78
C ASN A 112 -4.96 16.78 49.92
N VAL A 113 -5.05 17.53 48.82
CA VAL A 113 -6.07 17.36 47.78
C VAL A 113 -5.43 17.42 46.41
N ALA A 114 -5.70 16.45 45.54
CA ALA A 114 -5.25 16.43 44.14
C ALA A 114 -6.40 15.97 43.23
N ILE A 115 -6.92 16.86 42.38
CA ILE A 115 -8.09 16.56 41.54
C ILE A 115 -7.81 16.97 40.10
N SER A 116 -8.01 16.03 39.17
CA SER A 116 -7.85 16.22 37.72
C SER A 116 -9.06 15.69 36.96
N GLY A 117 -10.04 16.55 36.66
CA GLY A 117 -11.33 16.13 36.10
C GLY A 117 -12.51 16.64 36.91
N LEU A 118 -13.64 15.92 36.89
CA LEU A 118 -14.97 16.39 37.29
C LEU A 118 -15.06 17.17 38.63
N GLU A 119 -16.14 17.94 38.79
CA GLU A 119 -16.28 19.04 39.78
C GLU A 119 -16.17 18.65 41.27
N LEU A 120 -15.42 19.45 42.05
CA LEU A 120 -15.44 19.51 43.51
C LEU A 120 -16.33 20.66 43.98
N VAL A 121 -17.26 20.40 44.89
CA VAL A 121 -18.05 21.43 45.55
C VAL A 121 -17.97 21.28 47.07
N VAL A 122 -17.66 22.36 47.77
CA VAL A 122 -17.67 22.42 49.24
C VAL A 122 -18.54 23.59 49.67
N ARG A 123 -19.59 23.31 50.46
CA ARG A 123 -20.51 24.34 50.96
C ARG A 123 -20.03 25.02 52.26
N GLY A 124 -19.18 24.35 53.04
CA GLY A 124 -18.54 24.90 54.24
C GLY A 124 -17.10 25.38 53.97
N ASP A 125 -16.27 25.39 55.03
CA ASP A 125 -14.86 25.76 54.95
C ASP A 125 -14.03 24.65 54.28
N LEU A 126 -13.07 25.02 53.44
CA LEU A 126 -12.02 24.13 52.95
C LEU A 126 -10.72 24.38 53.70
N ARG A 127 -10.20 23.36 54.40
CA ARG A 127 -8.90 23.42 55.07
C ARG A 127 -7.99 22.30 54.58
N VAL A 128 -6.92 22.68 53.90
CA VAL A 128 -5.89 21.77 53.41
C VAL A 128 -4.56 22.12 54.04
N SER A 129 -4.03 21.22 54.89
CA SER A 129 -2.85 21.56 55.70
C SER A 129 -1.53 21.58 54.91
N GLU A 130 -1.42 20.81 53.83
CA GLU A 130 -0.22 20.75 52.98
C GLU A 130 -0.46 21.42 51.62
N VAL A 131 -1.08 20.74 50.64
CA VAL A 131 -1.26 21.27 49.26
C VAL A 131 -2.62 20.88 48.68
N PHE A 132 -3.26 21.83 47.99
CA PHE A 132 -4.37 21.60 47.06
C PHE A 132 -3.86 21.74 45.62
N ALA A 133 -3.96 20.67 44.84
CA ALA A 133 -3.59 20.61 43.44
C ALA A 133 -4.82 20.39 42.54
N GLY A 134 -5.01 21.27 41.55
CA GLY A 134 -6.12 21.18 40.58
C GLY A 134 -5.63 21.26 39.15
N ALA A 135 -6.03 20.33 38.28
CA ALA A 135 -5.61 20.27 36.88
C ALA A 135 -6.72 19.84 35.91
N GLY A 136 -6.54 20.16 34.62
CA GLY A 136 -7.41 19.69 33.52
C GLY A 136 -8.62 20.57 33.20
N PRO A 137 -9.09 20.61 31.93
CA PRO A 137 -10.18 21.47 31.47
C PRO A 137 -11.59 20.94 31.75
N SER A 138 -11.72 19.65 32.08
CA SER A 138 -13.00 18.95 32.31
C SER A 138 -13.55 19.13 33.74
N GLY A 139 -12.85 19.91 34.57
CA GLY A 139 -13.03 19.99 36.02
C GLY A 139 -13.23 21.38 36.59
N GLY A 140 -13.32 21.46 37.92
CA GLY A 140 -13.30 22.72 38.66
C GLY A 140 -13.65 22.58 40.13
N ALA A 141 -13.37 23.62 40.91
CA ALA A 141 -13.73 23.68 42.33
C ALA A 141 -14.66 24.87 42.61
N ARG A 142 -15.78 24.62 43.32
CA ARG A 142 -16.65 25.68 43.87
C ARG A 142 -16.69 25.55 45.39
N LEU A 143 -16.21 26.58 46.07
CA LEU A 143 -15.98 26.57 47.50
C LEU A 143 -16.74 27.76 48.09
N ASP A 144 -17.81 27.52 48.84
CA ASP A 144 -18.67 28.62 49.31
C ASP A 144 -18.12 29.31 50.57
N GLY A 145 -17.43 28.56 51.45
CA GLY A 145 -16.84 29.06 52.71
C GLY A 145 -15.38 29.56 52.59
N ASP A 146 -14.72 29.71 53.74
CA ASP A 146 -13.31 30.15 53.80
C ASP A 146 -12.40 29.03 53.28
N VAL A 147 -11.36 29.41 52.52
CA VAL A 147 -10.36 28.49 51.97
C VAL A 147 -9.02 28.76 52.62
N SER A 148 -8.49 27.77 53.34
CA SER A 148 -7.16 27.78 53.95
C SER A 148 -6.33 26.62 53.40
N ALA A 149 -5.52 26.89 52.38
CA ALA A 149 -4.73 25.88 51.67
C ALA A 149 -3.49 26.49 51.01
N LYS A 150 -2.48 25.70 50.65
CA LYS A 150 -1.48 26.12 49.65
C LYS A 150 -1.97 25.67 48.28
N LEU A 151 -2.25 26.61 47.38
CA LEU A 151 -2.90 26.32 46.11
C LEU A 151 -1.87 26.14 44.98
N LEU A 152 -2.04 25.07 44.21
CA LEU A 152 -1.31 24.73 43.00
C LEU A 152 -2.30 24.37 41.88
N VAL A 153 -2.70 25.34 41.08
CA VAL A 153 -3.81 25.18 40.12
C VAL A 153 -3.33 25.45 38.70
N SER A 154 -3.69 24.57 37.76
CA SER A 154 -3.34 24.75 36.34
C SER A 154 -4.25 25.76 35.64
N ASP A 155 -3.78 26.33 34.52
CA ASP A 155 -4.52 27.34 33.74
C ASP A 155 -5.91 26.90 33.27
N ALA A 156 -6.14 25.60 33.17
CA ALA A 156 -7.40 25.02 32.68
C ALA A 156 -8.39 24.66 33.80
N PHE A 157 -8.01 24.78 35.08
CA PHE A 157 -8.83 24.38 36.23
C PHE A 157 -9.49 25.60 36.91
N PRO A 158 -10.79 25.86 36.69
CA PRO A 158 -11.48 26.97 37.32
C PRO A 158 -11.73 26.72 38.82
N MET A 159 -11.38 27.70 39.65
CA MET A 159 -11.70 27.69 41.08
C MET A 159 -12.49 28.95 41.47
N LEU A 160 -13.66 28.76 42.06
CA LEU A 160 -14.54 29.82 42.54
C LEU A 160 -14.67 29.73 44.06
N VAL A 161 -14.33 30.82 44.76
CA VAL A 161 -14.34 30.90 46.23
C VAL A 161 -15.34 31.97 46.67
N GLY A 162 -16.35 31.58 47.45
CA GLY A 162 -17.35 32.48 48.03
C GLY A 162 -16.92 33.15 49.32
N GLY A 163 -16.06 32.51 50.12
CA GLY A 163 -15.53 33.05 51.37
C GLY A 163 -14.14 33.67 51.24
N GLY A 164 -13.45 33.81 52.37
CA GLY A 164 -12.10 34.36 52.45
C GLY A 164 -11.04 33.36 51.99
N LEU A 165 -10.14 33.79 51.11
CA LEU A 165 -8.99 33.00 50.67
C LEU A 165 -7.74 33.32 51.51
N LYS A 166 -7.34 32.41 52.40
CA LYS A 166 -6.14 32.48 53.25
C LYS A 166 -5.10 31.49 52.74
N ALA A 167 -4.53 31.78 51.57
CA ALA A 167 -3.67 30.88 50.83
C ALA A 167 -2.52 31.63 50.13
N PRO A 168 -1.26 31.18 50.22
CA PRO A 168 -0.29 31.50 49.19
C PRO A 168 -0.70 30.79 47.90
N VAL A 169 -0.92 31.56 46.82
CA VAL A 169 -1.29 31.03 45.51
C VAL A 169 -0.02 30.94 44.64
N LEU A 170 0.34 29.73 44.23
CA LEU A 170 1.42 29.49 43.27
C LEU A 170 0.82 29.39 41.88
N GLU A 171 0.85 30.49 41.11
CA GLU A 171 0.22 30.59 39.79
C GLU A 171 1.26 30.44 38.66
N ASN A 172 0.98 29.61 37.65
CA ASN A 172 1.78 29.56 36.41
C ASN A 172 1.31 30.60 35.38
N GLY A 173 1.10 31.84 35.84
CA GLY A 173 0.90 33.00 34.98
C GLY A 173 -0.51 33.26 34.43
N ARG A 174 -1.48 32.31 34.45
CA ARG A 174 -2.90 32.54 34.01
C ARG A 174 -3.99 31.66 34.67
N ALA A 175 -3.82 31.17 35.91
CA ALA A 175 -4.88 30.46 36.61
C ALA A 175 -6.06 31.40 36.99
N ARG A 176 -7.31 30.99 36.74
CA ARG A 176 -8.51 31.78 37.07
C ARG A 176 -9.04 31.40 38.46
N ILE A 177 -8.48 31.99 39.50
CA ILE A 177 -9.07 31.95 40.84
C ILE A 177 -10.00 33.15 41.00
N GLY A 178 -11.30 32.88 41.05
CA GLY A 178 -12.32 33.91 41.25
C GLY A 178 -12.82 33.93 42.69
N VAL A 179 -12.69 35.06 43.37
CA VAL A 179 -13.37 35.33 44.65
C VAL A 179 -14.71 35.99 44.35
N VAL A 180 -15.80 35.39 44.82
CA VAL A 180 -17.17 35.88 44.64
C VAL A 180 -17.44 36.93 45.71
N ASP A 181 -17.57 38.19 45.30
CA ASP A 181 -17.92 39.34 46.14
C ASP A 181 -19.31 39.85 45.70
N GLY A 182 -20.36 39.40 46.39
CA GLY A 182 -21.74 39.65 46.00
C GLY A 182 -22.08 39.06 44.62
N PRO A 183 -22.65 39.83 43.67
CA PRO A 183 -22.93 39.36 42.31
C PRO A 183 -21.72 39.39 41.37
N THR A 184 -20.53 39.80 41.85
CA THR A 184 -19.33 39.97 41.03
C THR A 184 -18.26 38.96 41.38
N VAL A 185 -17.49 38.50 40.38
CA VAL A 185 -16.33 37.63 40.58
C VAL A 185 -15.06 38.45 40.36
N ARG A 186 -14.19 38.54 41.35
CA ARG A 186 -12.89 39.21 41.28
C ARG A 186 -11.77 38.18 41.17
N GLU A 187 -10.77 38.44 40.35
CA GLU A 187 -9.58 37.59 40.25
C GLU A 187 -8.71 37.78 41.50
N ALA A 188 -8.37 36.69 42.20
CA ALA A 188 -7.34 36.70 43.24
C ALA A 188 -5.96 36.59 42.58
N ARG A 189 -4.99 37.40 43.03
CA ARG A 189 -3.59 37.35 42.57
C ARG A 189 -2.66 37.27 43.78
N GLY A 190 -1.78 36.28 43.82
CA GLY A 190 -0.74 36.11 44.85
C GLY A 190 0.65 36.59 44.42
N GLU A 191 1.58 36.80 45.36
CA GLU A 191 3.01 36.92 45.06
C GLU A 191 3.59 35.55 44.64
N VAL A 192 4.27 35.51 43.50
CA VAL A 192 4.65 34.29 42.77
C VAL A 192 6.13 33.95 43.00
N PRO A 193 6.48 32.82 43.65
CA PRO A 193 7.76 32.14 43.45
C PRO A 193 7.81 31.51 42.06
N PRO A 194 8.99 31.35 41.43
CA PRO A 194 9.12 30.82 40.07
C PRO A 194 8.36 29.49 39.91
N ALA A 195 7.59 29.43 38.81
CA ALA A 195 6.63 28.41 38.41
C ALA A 195 6.89 27.02 39.01
N LEU A 196 6.05 26.59 39.94
CA LEU A 196 5.95 25.18 40.31
C LEU A 196 4.92 24.53 39.38
N VAL A 197 5.37 23.58 38.59
CA VAL A 197 4.51 22.68 37.81
C VAL A 197 4.83 21.25 38.29
N LEU A 198 3.95 20.25 38.10
CA LEU A 198 4.17 18.84 38.51
C LEU A 198 4.50 17.87 37.34
N ASP A 199 5.39 16.90 37.58
CA ASP A 199 5.98 15.89 36.64
C ASP A 199 5.53 14.45 36.94
N GLN A 200 5.75 13.55 35.98
CA GLN A 200 5.63 12.09 36.10
C GLN A 200 6.56 11.48 37.18
N THR A 201 7.59 12.18 37.67
CA THR A 201 8.35 11.72 38.84
C THR A 201 7.50 11.61 40.10
N VAL A 202 6.37 12.31 40.16
CA VAL A 202 5.38 12.20 41.23
C VAL A 202 4.51 10.94 41.06
N LEU A 203 4.63 10.18 39.96
CA LEU A 203 3.90 8.94 39.75
C LEU A 203 4.75 7.70 40.12
N GLU A 204 4.16 6.68 40.74
CA GLU A 204 4.69 5.32 40.86
C GLU A 204 4.19 4.46 39.68
N GLY A 205 5.12 3.80 38.97
CA GLY A 205 4.77 3.00 37.80
C GLY A 205 4.26 3.85 36.62
N SER A 206 3.27 3.33 35.88
CA SER A 206 2.73 3.99 34.69
C SER A 206 1.55 4.93 34.96
N ASP A 207 0.95 4.98 36.17
CA ASP A 207 -0.28 5.78 36.41
C ASP A 207 -0.63 6.14 37.89
N GLU A 208 0.10 5.72 38.95
CA GLU A 208 -0.33 5.99 40.36
C GLU A 208 0.35 7.22 40.99
N PHE A 209 -0.35 8.09 41.73
CA PHE A 209 0.20 9.32 42.33
C PHE A 209 0.96 9.11 43.67
N SER A 210 2.12 9.77 43.85
CA SER A 210 3.05 9.61 44.98
C SER A 210 3.33 10.91 45.75
N TRP A 211 2.63 11.06 46.89
CA TRP A 211 2.77 12.20 47.81
C TRP A 211 4.19 12.46 48.37
N PRO A 212 5.03 11.44 48.68
CA PRO A 212 6.40 11.67 49.12
C PRO A 212 7.28 12.33 48.06
N ARG A 213 7.09 11.98 46.79
CA ARG A 213 7.87 12.53 45.68
C ARG A 213 7.46 13.96 45.34
N LEU A 214 6.16 14.28 45.45
CA LEU A 214 5.65 15.65 45.38
C LEU A 214 6.33 16.54 46.42
N LYS A 215 6.33 16.09 47.68
CA LYS A 215 6.89 16.86 48.80
C LYS A 215 8.41 17.06 48.66
N ALA A 216 9.14 16.06 48.17
CA ALA A 216 10.56 16.17 47.88
C ALA A 216 10.86 17.16 46.74
N ALA A 217 10.05 17.16 45.67
CA ALA A 217 10.21 18.09 44.53
C ALA A 217 9.92 19.55 44.93
N VAL A 218 8.86 19.78 45.71
CA VAL A 218 8.49 21.10 46.25
C VAL A 218 9.57 21.62 47.21
N ALA A 219 10.12 20.77 48.08
CA ALA A 219 11.18 21.15 49.02
C ALA A 219 12.53 21.45 48.34
N ALA A 220 12.77 20.90 47.14
CA ALA A 220 14.00 21.09 46.37
C ALA A 220 13.97 22.28 45.39
N GLY A 221 12.84 23.01 45.29
CA GLY A 221 12.72 24.20 44.43
C GLY A 221 12.79 23.91 42.93
N ARG A 222 12.42 22.71 42.48
CA ARG A 222 12.52 22.30 41.06
C ARG A 222 11.16 22.39 40.35
N PRO A 223 11.05 23.07 39.18
CA PRO A 223 9.84 23.07 38.36
C PRO A 223 9.72 21.75 37.60
N THR A 224 8.51 21.20 37.42
CA THR A 224 8.38 19.87 36.79
C THR A 224 7.12 19.75 35.90
N LEU A 225 7.19 19.30 34.66
CA LEU A 225 6.03 19.20 33.73
C LEU A 225 5.98 17.78 33.14
N THR A 226 4.78 17.33 32.77
CA THR A 226 4.55 16.11 31.96
C THR A 226 5.29 16.15 30.62
N ALA A 227 5.70 14.97 30.15
CA ALA A 227 6.64 14.78 29.03
C ALA A 227 6.25 15.41 27.67
N ASP A 228 4.99 15.76 27.43
CA ASP A 228 4.60 16.43 26.17
C ASP A 228 4.76 17.96 26.19
N TYR A 229 5.02 18.56 27.36
CA TYR A 229 5.06 20.02 27.52
C TYR A 229 6.48 20.61 27.53
N LEU A 230 7.53 19.78 27.61
CA LEU A 230 8.93 20.19 27.81
C LEU A 230 9.84 20.05 26.57
N THR A 231 9.30 20.02 25.35
CA THR A 231 10.12 20.14 24.13
C THR A 231 10.27 21.57 23.61
N GLY A 232 9.76 22.58 24.33
CA GLY A 232 10.14 23.98 24.07
C GLY A 232 9.61 24.59 22.77
N ARG A 233 8.43 24.18 22.29
CA ARG A 233 7.74 24.82 21.16
C ARG A 233 6.26 25.03 21.44
N THR A 234 5.94 25.95 22.35
CA THR A 234 4.67 26.71 22.31
C THR A 234 4.67 27.75 23.42
N ASN A 235 4.84 29.02 23.08
CA ASN A 235 4.44 30.11 23.97
C ASN A 235 2.90 30.26 23.90
N LEU A 236 2.30 31.08 24.76
CA LEU A 236 0.85 31.25 24.80
C LEU A 236 0.28 31.88 23.52
N GLU A 237 1.13 32.54 22.73
CA GLU A 237 0.79 33.00 21.38
C GLU A 237 0.71 31.84 20.41
N SER A 238 1.66 30.90 20.44
CA SER A 238 1.64 29.66 19.66
C SER A 238 0.40 28.81 19.95
N MET A 239 -0.11 28.80 21.19
CA MET A 239 -1.37 28.11 21.53
C MET A 239 -2.62 28.82 20.98
N ARG A 240 -2.65 30.15 21.01
CA ARG A 240 -3.73 30.94 20.38
C ARG A 240 -3.69 30.79 18.87
N GLU A 241 -2.48 30.78 18.31
CA GLU A 241 -2.23 30.55 16.90
C GLU A 241 -2.61 29.13 16.52
N LEU A 242 -2.30 28.12 17.34
CA LEU A 242 -2.69 26.74 17.09
C LEU A 242 -4.21 26.56 17.04
N ARG A 243 -4.95 27.11 18.02
CA ARG A 243 -6.43 27.07 17.96
C ARG A 243 -7.01 27.82 16.77
N ARG A 244 -6.38 28.93 16.37
CA ARG A 244 -6.78 29.68 15.17
C ARG A 244 -6.52 28.83 13.92
N LEU A 245 -5.38 28.15 13.85
CA LEU A 245 -5.01 27.26 12.77
C LEU A 245 -5.94 26.05 12.72
N GLU A 246 -6.30 25.42 13.85
CA GLU A 246 -7.26 24.31 13.89
C GLU A 246 -8.61 24.69 13.26
N ALA A 247 -9.17 25.85 13.67
CA ALA A 247 -10.42 26.34 13.08
C ALA A 247 -10.28 26.68 11.58
N GLU A 248 -9.14 27.23 11.16
CA GLU A 248 -8.86 27.51 9.75
C GLU A 248 -8.68 26.21 8.94
N ILE A 249 -7.98 25.22 9.49
CA ILE A 249 -7.73 23.91 8.87
C ILE A 249 -9.07 23.20 8.60
N ASP A 250 -9.95 23.14 9.61
CA ASP A 250 -11.26 22.49 9.45
C ASP A 250 -12.09 23.18 8.36
N THR A 251 -12.03 24.51 8.28
CA THR A 251 -12.72 25.30 7.24
C THR A 251 -12.13 25.02 5.86
N VAL A 252 -10.80 25.06 5.72
CA VAL A 252 -10.10 24.88 4.45
C VAL A 252 -10.24 23.44 3.92
N LEU A 253 -10.24 22.44 4.81
CA LEU A 253 -10.51 21.05 4.47
C LEU A 253 -11.96 20.85 4.00
N ALA A 254 -12.93 21.48 4.66
CA ALA A 254 -14.34 21.45 4.24
C ALA A 254 -14.57 22.11 2.86
N GLU A 255 -13.74 23.08 2.49
CA GLU A 255 -13.74 23.70 1.16
C GLU A 255 -12.88 22.96 0.13
N HIS A 256 -12.34 21.79 0.47
CA HIS A 256 -11.49 20.96 -0.40
C HIS A 256 -10.21 21.66 -0.90
N ARG A 257 -9.71 22.66 -0.16
CA ARG A 257 -8.49 23.41 -0.50
C ARG A 257 -7.24 22.73 0.07
N TYR A 258 -6.96 21.51 -0.39
CA TYR A 258 -5.97 20.61 0.22
C TYR A 258 -4.53 21.14 0.22
N ALA A 259 -4.10 21.85 -0.84
CA ALA A 259 -2.77 22.46 -0.87
C ALA A 259 -2.57 23.45 0.29
N ARG A 260 -3.58 24.30 0.53
CA ARG A 260 -3.58 25.25 1.64
C ARG A 260 -3.71 24.55 2.99
N ALA A 261 -4.54 23.50 3.08
CA ALA A 261 -4.65 22.70 4.30
C ALA A 261 -3.29 22.09 4.69
N GLY A 262 -2.54 21.57 3.71
CA GLY A 262 -1.20 21.04 3.91
C GLY A 262 -0.21 22.05 4.49
N GLU A 263 -0.22 23.30 4.00
CA GLU A 263 0.60 24.38 4.57
C GLU A 263 0.25 24.66 6.04
N LEU A 264 -1.06 24.76 6.34
CA LEU A 264 -1.55 25.04 7.69
C LEU A 264 -1.26 23.90 8.66
N LEU A 265 -1.40 22.65 8.22
CA LEU A 265 -1.12 21.45 9.02
C LEU A 265 0.38 21.31 9.33
N ARG A 266 1.27 21.62 8.38
CA ARG A 266 2.72 21.69 8.66
C ARG A 266 3.04 22.76 9.69
N LYS A 267 2.38 23.93 9.59
CA LYS A 267 2.52 25.01 10.58
C LYS A 267 2.00 24.59 11.96
N ALA A 268 0.85 23.92 12.03
CA ALA A 268 0.29 23.39 13.27
C ALA A 268 1.23 22.36 13.92
N ARG A 269 1.80 21.42 13.15
CA ARG A 269 2.81 20.47 13.62
C ARG A 269 4.07 21.16 14.14
N ALA A 270 4.54 22.22 13.47
CA ALA A 270 5.69 23.00 13.93
C ALA A 270 5.43 23.71 15.27
N LEU A 271 4.17 24.04 15.55
CA LEU A 271 3.67 24.61 16.80
C LEU A 271 3.24 23.54 17.83
N GLY A 272 3.61 22.26 17.64
CA GLY A 272 3.41 21.23 18.66
C GLY A 272 2.02 20.59 18.70
N ALA A 273 1.23 20.68 17.62
CA ALA A 273 -0.01 19.92 17.51
C ALA A 273 0.21 18.40 17.63
N PRO A 274 -0.78 17.61 18.10
CA PRO A 274 -0.68 16.15 18.21
C PRO A 274 -0.24 15.51 16.90
N ARG A 275 0.93 14.85 16.90
CA ARG A 275 1.58 14.38 15.67
C ARG A 275 0.77 13.33 14.92
N ALA A 276 0.17 12.37 15.62
CA ALA A 276 -0.62 11.32 14.97
C ALA A 276 -1.83 11.90 14.20
N GLU A 277 -2.68 12.69 14.87
CA GLU A 277 -3.90 13.24 14.25
C GLU A 277 -3.59 14.24 13.12
N THR A 278 -2.66 15.16 13.38
CA THR A 278 -2.25 16.13 12.34
C THR A 278 -1.47 15.48 11.21
N GLY A 279 -0.74 14.40 11.48
CA GLY A 279 -0.05 13.59 10.47
C GLY A 279 -1.02 12.92 9.51
N LEU A 280 -2.09 12.31 10.02
CA LEU A 280 -3.14 11.70 9.19
C LEU A 280 -3.83 12.74 8.30
N LYS A 281 -4.22 13.91 8.85
CA LYS A 281 -4.84 14.98 8.06
C LYS A 281 -3.89 15.55 7.00
N LEU A 282 -2.60 15.67 7.34
CA LEU A 282 -1.59 16.16 6.40
C LEU A 282 -1.32 15.15 5.29
N ALA A 283 -1.23 13.86 5.62
CA ALA A 283 -1.08 12.79 4.65
C ALA A 283 -2.26 12.75 3.67
N ASP A 284 -3.51 12.87 4.15
CA ASP A 284 -4.70 12.95 3.29
C ASP A 284 -4.65 14.18 2.36
N ALA A 285 -4.29 15.36 2.89
CA ALA A 285 -4.16 16.56 2.08
C ALA A 285 -3.08 16.43 1.00
N ILE A 286 -1.91 15.88 1.34
CA ILE A 286 -0.83 15.63 0.38
C ILE A 286 -1.26 14.62 -0.68
N TYR A 287 -1.86 13.50 -0.25
CA TYR A 287 -2.37 12.46 -1.14
C TYR A 287 -3.37 13.05 -2.14
N ARG A 288 -4.35 13.85 -1.71
CA ARG A 288 -5.35 14.42 -2.62
C ARG A 288 -4.79 15.42 -3.63
N VAL A 289 -3.66 16.06 -3.33
CA VAL A 289 -2.99 16.97 -4.26
C VAL A 289 -2.08 16.23 -5.24
N HIS A 290 -1.36 15.22 -4.76
CA HIS A 290 -0.23 14.61 -5.47
C HIS A 290 -0.47 13.19 -5.99
N HIS A 291 -1.51 12.51 -5.50
CA HIS A 291 -1.88 11.19 -6.00
C HIS A 291 -2.32 11.30 -7.46
N GLY A 292 -1.67 10.51 -8.33
CA GLY A 292 -1.88 10.54 -9.78
C GLY A 292 -1.15 11.66 -10.54
N THR A 293 -0.66 12.72 -9.88
CA THR A 293 0.04 13.86 -10.54
C THR A 293 1.57 13.78 -10.43
N GLY A 294 2.10 12.84 -9.63
CA GLY A 294 3.48 12.32 -9.80
C GLY A 294 4.58 12.90 -8.90
N SER A 295 4.27 13.72 -7.90
CA SER A 295 5.31 14.17 -6.95
C SER A 295 5.73 13.02 -6.01
N ARG A 296 6.77 12.28 -6.39
CA ARG A 296 7.32 11.17 -5.57
C ARG A 296 7.76 11.65 -4.19
N GLU A 297 8.35 12.84 -4.09
CA GLU A 297 8.80 13.44 -2.83
C GLU A 297 7.64 13.72 -1.88
N ALA A 298 6.57 14.34 -2.37
CA ALA A 298 5.40 14.63 -1.55
C ALA A 298 4.72 13.33 -1.09
N LEU A 299 4.59 12.33 -1.96
CA LEU A 299 4.02 11.05 -1.58
C LEU A 299 4.92 10.30 -0.57
N ALA A 300 6.24 10.47 -0.62
CA ALA A 300 7.14 9.92 0.38
C ALA A 300 6.93 10.59 1.75
N GLU A 301 6.74 11.92 1.79
CA GLU A 301 6.34 12.64 3.02
C GLU A 301 5.02 12.08 3.57
N ALA A 302 4.00 11.89 2.72
CA ALA A 302 2.73 11.32 3.15
C ALA A 302 2.88 9.89 3.70
N LEU A 303 3.73 9.06 3.09
CA LEU A 303 4.01 7.71 3.58
C LEU A 303 4.64 7.73 4.98
N GLU A 304 5.65 8.58 5.20
CA GLU A 304 6.29 8.74 6.52
C GLU A 304 5.28 9.18 7.60
N LEU A 305 4.37 10.10 7.26
CA LEU A 305 3.32 10.57 8.16
C LEU A 305 2.31 9.46 8.51
N LEU A 306 1.94 8.62 7.54
CA LEU A 306 1.07 7.47 7.76
C LEU A 306 1.75 6.40 8.60
N ASP A 307 3.04 6.14 8.38
CA ASP A 307 3.82 5.20 9.18
C ASP A 307 4.05 5.70 10.61
N GLU A 308 4.26 7.01 10.82
CA GLU A 308 4.31 7.62 12.16
C GLU A 308 2.99 7.43 12.91
N ALA A 309 1.85 7.62 12.22
CA ALA A 309 0.53 7.59 12.84
C ALA A 309 -0.03 6.19 13.08
N LEU A 310 0.21 5.25 12.16
CA LEU A 310 -0.38 3.90 12.19
C LEU A 310 0.60 2.84 12.70
N GLY A 311 1.91 3.09 12.58
CA GLY A 311 2.95 2.08 12.78
C GLY A 311 2.91 0.95 11.74
N PRO A 312 3.91 0.05 11.75
CA PRO A 312 4.01 -1.05 10.77
C PRO A 312 2.94 -2.14 10.97
N LYS A 313 2.35 -2.22 12.17
CA LYS A 313 1.27 -3.13 12.53
C LYS A 313 0.25 -2.38 13.38
N PRO A 314 -0.74 -1.70 12.76
CA PRO A 314 -1.75 -0.96 13.49
C PRO A 314 -2.60 -1.90 14.35
N ASP A 315 -2.92 -1.47 15.56
CA ASP A 315 -3.79 -2.22 16.46
C ASP A 315 -5.26 -2.13 16.04
N ALA A 316 -6.13 -2.92 16.69
CA ALA A 316 -7.55 -2.94 16.35
C ALA A 316 -8.23 -1.56 16.50
N ALA A 317 -7.78 -0.72 17.43
CA ALA A 317 -8.34 0.61 17.64
C ALA A 317 -7.99 1.55 16.48
N ALA A 318 -6.73 1.57 16.05
CA ALA A 318 -6.28 2.35 14.91
C ALA A 318 -6.93 1.91 13.60
N VAL A 319 -7.08 0.60 13.39
CA VAL A 319 -7.74 0.03 12.21
C VAL A 319 -9.21 0.43 12.12
N MET A 320 -9.93 0.43 13.26
CA MET A 320 -11.34 0.88 13.31
C MET A 320 -11.49 2.39 13.15
N ALA A 321 -10.54 3.17 13.67
CA ALA A 321 -10.61 4.64 13.64
C ALA A 321 -10.22 5.22 12.27
N HIS A 322 -9.29 4.59 11.55
CA HIS A 322 -8.66 5.18 10.37
C HIS A 322 -8.54 4.23 9.16
N PRO A 323 -9.61 3.56 8.71
CA PRO A 323 -9.55 2.64 7.58
C PRO A 323 -9.14 3.32 6.27
N GLN A 324 -9.54 4.58 6.05
CA GLN A 324 -9.14 5.35 4.86
C GLN A 324 -7.62 5.60 4.81
N ALA A 325 -6.98 5.79 5.96
CA ALA A 325 -5.54 6.03 6.04
C ALA A 325 -4.74 4.76 5.68
N LEU A 326 -5.26 3.58 6.02
CA LEU A 326 -4.69 2.30 5.58
C LEU A 326 -4.72 2.18 4.06
N LEU A 327 -5.86 2.52 3.43
CA LEU A 327 -5.97 2.50 1.96
C LEU A 327 -5.04 3.50 1.29
N GLN A 328 -4.90 4.71 1.85
CA GLN A 328 -3.95 5.70 1.36
C GLN A 328 -2.52 5.21 1.45
N ARG A 329 -2.14 4.58 2.57
CA ARG A 329 -0.81 4.01 2.72
C ARG A 329 -0.58 2.91 1.69
N ALA A 330 -1.53 2.01 1.51
CA ALA A 330 -1.46 0.95 0.50
C ALA A 330 -1.34 1.51 -0.94
N ALA A 331 -2.08 2.56 -1.28
CA ALA A 331 -2.01 3.21 -2.59
C ALA A 331 -0.67 3.93 -2.82
N ILE A 332 -0.13 4.61 -1.80
CA ILE A 332 1.17 5.28 -1.88
C ILE A 332 2.31 4.27 -2.02
N LEU A 333 2.27 3.17 -1.26
CA LEU A 333 3.25 2.08 -1.36
C LEU A 333 3.29 1.52 -2.78
N LEU A 334 2.14 1.38 -3.44
CA LEU A 334 2.06 0.92 -4.82
C LEU A 334 2.79 1.87 -5.77
N GLN A 335 2.58 3.18 -5.60
CA GLN A 335 3.15 4.18 -6.50
C GLN A 335 4.66 4.38 -6.28
N LEU A 336 5.15 4.25 -5.04
CA LEU A 336 6.54 4.53 -4.71
C LEU A 336 7.44 3.29 -4.73
N ARG A 337 6.90 2.13 -4.39
CA ARG A 337 7.66 0.90 -4.09
C ARG A 337 7.05 -0.34 -4.76
N GLU A 338 6.66 -0.20 -6.03
CA GLU A 338 5.95 -1.23 -6.78
C GLU A 338 6.66 -2.60 -6.85
N HIS A 339 8.00 -2.59 -6.82
CA HIS A 339 8.84 -3.78 -6.88
C HIS A 339 9.32 -4.31 -5.52
N ASP A 340 8.90 -3.70 -4.40
CA ASP A 340 9.35 -4.07 -3.05
C ASP A 340 8.38 -5.09 -2.41
N ASP A 341 8.91 -6.26 -2.02
CA ASP A 341 8.16 -7.36 -1.40
C ASP A 341 7.61 -7.00 -0.02
N GLU A 342 8.36 -6.25 0.78
CA GLU A 342 7.89 -5.81 2.10
C GLU A 342 6.79 -4.77 1.97
N ALA A 343 6.93 -3.85 1.01
CA ALA A 343 5.90 -2.87 0.70
C ALA A 343 4.60 -3.52 0.20
N PHE A 344 4.72 -4.57 -0.62
CA PHE A 344 3.57 -5.37 -1.07
C PHE A 344 2.85 -6.01 0.12
N GLU A 345 3.58 -6.71 0.99
CA GLU A 345 3.00 -7.38 2.16
C GLU A 345 2.32 -6.39 3.12
N GLN A 346 2.92 -5.20 3.29
CA GLN A 346 2.33 -4.15 4.11
C GLN A 346 1.05 -3.59 3.47
N ALA A 347 1.08 -3.25 2.19
CA ALA A 347 -0.09 -2.74 1.48
C ALA A 347 -1.22 -3.77 1.40
N TRP A 348 -0.90 -5.04 1.18
CA TRP A 348 -1.85 -6.14 1.20
C TRP A 348 -2.53 -6.27 2.57
N ARG A 349 -1.73 -6.18 3.64
CA ARG A 349 -2.24 -6.20 5.02
C ARG A 349 -3.15 -5.01 5.29
N ASP A 350 -2.77 -3.81 4.86
CA ASP A 350 -3.57 -2.59 5.04
C ASP A 350 -4.91 -2.66 4.29
N CYS A 351 -4.90 -3.10 3.03
CA CYS A 351 -6.12 -3.36 2.27
C CYS A 351 -7.00 -4.41 2.95
N SER A 352 -6.41 -5.50 3.44
CA SER A 352 -7.14 -6.56 4.14
C SER A 352 -7.78 -6.07 5.44
N LEU A 353 -7.06 -5.26 6.22
CA LEU A 353 -7.56 -4.66 7.46
C LEU A 353 -8.69 -3.66 7.19
N ALA A 354 -8.52 -2.78 6.20
CA ALA A 354 -9.55 -1.84 5.78
C ALA A 354 -10.81 -2.55 5.24
N ALA A 355 -10.65 -3.67 4.52
CA ALA A 355 -11.78 -4.44 3.98
C ALA A 355 -12.67 -5.05 5.07
N VAL A 356 -12.13 -5.33 6.26
CA VAL A 356 -12.91 -5.87 7.38
C VAL A 356 -13.72 -4.78 8.08
N THR A 357 -13.26 -3.53 8.07
CA THR A 357 -13.88 -2.43 8.82
C THR A 357 -14.80 -1.56 7.99
N MET A 358 -14.59 -1.46 6.68
CA MET A 358 -15.37 -0.57 5.81
C MET A 358 -16.71 -1.18 5.35
N PRO A 359 -17.73 -0.34 5.08
CA PRO A 359 -19.01 -0.77 4.52
C PRO A 359 -18.89 -1.52 3.20
N ALA A 360 -19.90 -2.33 2.88
CA ALA A 360 -19.90 -3.19 1.70
C ALA A 360 -19.66 -2.45 0.37
N GLN A 361 -20.15 -1.23 0.24
CA GLN A 361 -19.96 -0.37 -0.93
C GLN A 361 -18.49 0.01 -1.10
N GLU A 362 -17.80 0.38 -0.03
CA GLU A 362 -16.39 0.81 -0.07
C GLU A 362 -15.42 -0.36 -0.28
N ARG A 363 -15.82 -1.59 0.09
CA ARG A 363 -15.02 -2.81 -0.17
C ARG A 363 -14.75 -3.05 -1.65
N ALA A 364 -15.59 -2.51 -2.55
CA ALA A 364 -15.37 -2.57 -3.99
C ALA A 364 -14.09 -1.86 -4.42
N GLY A 365 -13.89 -0.63 -3.93
CA GLY A 365 -12.68 0.15 -4.19
C GLY A 365 -11.42 -0.54 -3.66
N ILE A 366 -11.53 -1.21 -2.50
CA ILE A 366 -10.43 -1.99 -1.91
C ILE A 366 -10.09 -3.20 -2.77
N ALA A 367 -11.10 -3.93 -3.27
CA ALA A 367 -10.89 -5.02 -4.22
C ALA A 367 -10.20 -4.52 -5.50
N GLY A 368 -10.58 -3.34 -6.01
CA GLY A 368 -9.92 -2.70 -7.14
C GLY A 368 -8.43 -2.41 -6.89
N LEU A 369 -8.09 -1.88 -5.70
CA LEU A 369 -6.71 -1.65 -5.28
C LEU A 369 -5.90 -2.94 -5.14
N MET A 370 -6.49 -3.98 -4.52
CA MET A 370 -5.87 -5.31 -4.40
C MET A 370 -5.63 -5.95 -5.78
N GLY A 371 -6.59 -5.82 -6.69
CA GLY A 371 -6.41 -6.23 -8.09
C GLY A 371 -5.26 -5.49 -8.76
N GLN A 372 -5.14 -4.17 -8.57
CA GLN A 372 -4.04 -3.39 -9.13
C GLN A 372 -2.67 -3.85 -8.60
N TRP A 373 -2.56 -4.14 -7.30
CA TRP A 373 -1.33 -4.67 -6.70
C TRP A 373 -0.91 -6.00 -7.30
N LEU A 374 -1.85 -6.94 -7.44
CA LEU A 374 -1.58 -8.24 -8.07
C LEU A 374 -1.16 -8.09 -9.53
N PHE A 375 -1.78 -7.15 -10.26
CA PHE A 375 -1.40 -6.84 -11.64
C PHE A 375 0.06 -6.36 -11.72
N THR A 376 0.48 -5.45 -10.85
CA THR A 376 1.86 -4.94 -10.80
C THR A 376 2.88 -6.02 -10.44
N ARG A 377 2.44 -7.09 -9.75
CA ARG A 377 3.28 -8.28 -9.48
C ARG A 377 3.18 -9.37 -10.54
N HIS A 378 2.59 -9.09 -11.69
CA HIS A 378 2.38 -10.05 -12.78
C HIS A 378 1.56 -11.30 -12.38
N ARG A 379 0.81 -11.23 -11.25
CA ARG A 379 -0.09 -12.29 -10.76
C ARG A 379 -1.48 -12.07 -11.35
N TYR A 380 -1.58 -12.16 -12.68
CA TYR A 380 -2.76 -11.76 -13.43
C TYR A 380 -3.98 -12.66 -13.18
N ASP A 381 -3.76 -13.94 -12.97
CA ASP A 381 -4.78 -14.93 -12.63
C ASP A 381 -5.48 -14.62 -11.30
N GLU A 382 -4.71 -14.25 -10.28
CA GLU A 382 -5.22 -13.84 -8.97
C GLU A 382 -5.83 -12.43 -9.00
N CYS A 383 -5.37 -11.56 -9.90
CA CYS A 383 -5.88 -10.20 -10.08
C CYS A 383 -7.35 -10.16 -10.55
N VAL A 384 -7.69 -11.00 -11.55
CA VAL A 384 -9.01 -11.03 -12.20
C VAL A 384 -10.20 -11.12 -11.23
N PRO A 385 -10.25 -12.03 -10.24
CA PRO A 385 -11.39 -12.11 -9.32
C PRO A 385 -11.61 -10.83 -8.50
N TYR A 386 -10.55 -10.15 -8.07
CA TYR A 386 -10.66 -8.90 -7.32
C TYR A 386 -11.19 -7.75 -8.19
N LEU A 387 -10.74 -7.65 -9.43
CA LEU A 387 -11.25 -6.64 -10.37
C LEU A 387 -12.73 -6.91 -10.75
N ARG A 388 -13.12 -8.19 -10.91
CA ARG A 388 -14.53 -8.56 -11.09
C ARG A 388 -15.39 -8.22 -9.88
N GLN A 389 -14.86 -8.44 -8.67
CA GLN A 389 -15.53 -8.03 -7.44
C GLN A 389 -15.73 -6.51 -7.39
N ALA A 390 -14.71 -5.72 -7.74
CA ALA A 390 -14.82 -4.26 -7.82
C ALA A 390 -15.93 -3.84 -8.79
N LEU A 391 -15.94 -4.40 -10.01
CA LEU A 391 -16.94 -4.12 -11.03
C LEU A 391 -18.35 -4.62 -10.68
N SER A 392 -18.48 -5.67 -9.87
CA SER A 392 -19.80 -6.14 -9.42
C SER A 392 -20.52 -5.12 -8.54
N ALA A 393 -19.77 -4.27 -7.85
CA ALA A 393 -20.29 -3.22 -6.99
C ALA A 393 -20.37 -1.87 -7.71
N GLU A 394 -19.41 -1.57 -8.58
CA GLU A 394 -19.38 -0.35 -9.41
C GLU A 394 -19.24 -0.71 -10.91
N PRO A 395 -20.35 -1.10 -11.59
CA PRO A 395 -20.28 -1.56 -12.98
C PRO A 395 -19.95 -0.47 -14.01
N GLN A 396 -19.89 0.80 -13.59
CA GLN A 396 -19.64 1.97 -14.45
C GLN A 396 -18.27 2.59 -14.17
N ASP A 397 -17.36 1.87 -13.49
CA ASP A 397 -15.99 2.32 -13.29
C ASP A 397 -15.12 1.94 -14.51
N GLY A 398 -14.94 2.90 -15.41
CA GLY A 398 -14.11 2.75 -16.61
C GLY A 398 -12.66 2.35 -16.29
N ALA A 399 -12.08 2.83 -15.20
CA ALA A 399 -10.70 2.48 -14.85
C ALA A 399 -10.57 1.01 -14.43
N GLN A 400 -11.57 0.44 -13.74
CA GLN A 400 -11.58 -0.98 -13.40
C GLN A 400 -11.84 -1.87 -14.61
N HIS A 401 -12.69 -1.42 -15.53
CA HIS A 401 -12.85 -2.06 -16.83
C HIS A 401 -11.51 -2.14 -17.58
N GLY A 402 -10.76 -1.03 -17.65
CA GLY A 402 -9.44 -1.00 -18.29
C GLY A 402 -8.41 -1.89 -17.60
N ARG A 403 -8.36 -1.90 -16.26
CA ARG A 403 -7.50 -2.81 -15.50
C ARG A 403 -7.84 -4.28 -15.74
N LEU A 404 -9.13 -4.62 -15.79
CA LEU A 404 -9.55 -6.00 -16.03
C LEU A 404 -9.24 -6.44 -17.46
N ALA A 405 -9.47 -5.57 -18.44
CA ALA A 405 -9.09 -5.82 -19.83
C ALA A 405 -7.59 -6.10 -19.96
N ARG A 406 -6.74 -5.30 -19.30
CA ARG A 406 -5.29 -5.52 -19.24
C ARG A 406 -4.92 -6.85 -18.63
N ALA A 407 -5.50 -7.19 -17.48
CA ALA A 407 -5.20 -8.45 -16.79
C ALA A 407 -5.60 -9.66 -17.64
N LEU A 408 -6.76 -9.62 -18.30
CA LEU A 408 -7.24 -10.67 -19.18
C LEU A 408 -6.40 -10.78 -20.46
N TRP A 409 -5.95 -9.66 -21.03
CA TRP A 409 -5.05 -9.65 -22.18
C TRP A 409 -3.68 -10.27 -21.84
N MET A 410 -3.13 -9.99 -20.67
CA MET A 410 -1.88 -10.63 -20.19
C MET A 410 -2.02 -12.14 -19.94
N LEU A 411 -3.25 -12.65 -19.87
CA LEU A 411 -3.56 -14.08 -19.72
C LEU A 411 -3.97 -14.73 -21.06
N ASP A 412 -3.81 -14.04 -22.19
CA ASP A 412 -4.23 -14.51 -23.52
C ASP A 412 -5.73 -14.90 -23.56
N ARG A 413 -6.56 -14.08 -22.88
CA ARG A 413 -8.04 -14.24 -22.82
C ARG A 413 -8.73 -13.10 -23.57
N GLU A 414 -8.40 -12.93 -24.85
CA GLU A 414 -8.85 -11.81 -25.69
C GLU A 414 -10.38 -11.71 -25.77
N ALA A 415 -11.07 -12.84 -25.88
CA ALA A 415 -12.54 -12.89 -25.93
C ALA A 415 -13.20 -12.29 -24.68
N GLU A 416 -12.57 -12.43 -23.52
CA GLU A 416 -13.06 -11.82 -22.28
C GLU A 416 -12.54 -10.40 -22.10
N ALA A 417 -11.35 -10.08 -22.60
CA ALA A 417 -10.76 -8.74 -22.50
C ALA A 417 -11.49 -7.71 -23.37
N LEU A 418 -11.88 -8.08 -24.59
CA LEU A 418 -12.53 -7.21 -25.58
C LEU A 418 -13.73 -6.39 -25.04
N PRO A 419 -14.75 -7.00 -24.41
CA PRO A 419 -15.89 -6.22 -23.87
C PRO A 419 -15.46 -5.26 -22.76
N HIS A 420 -14.47 -5.62 -21.93
CA HIS A 420 -13.97 -4.72 -20.88
C HIS A 420 -13.13 -3.57 -21.45
N ALA A 421 -12.32 -3.81 -22.49
CA ALA A 421 -11.59 -2.74 -23.18
C ALA A 421 -12.55 -1.75 -23.86
N THR A 422 -13.63 -2.27 -24.47
CA THR A 422 -14.68 -1.47 -25.10
C THR A 422 -15.40 -0.59 -24.07
N GLN A 423 -15.86 -1.19 -22.96
CA GLN A 423 -16.53 -0.45 -21.90
C GLN A 423 -15.61 0.59 -21.24
N SER A 424 -14.31 0.28 -21.11
CA SER A 424 -13.32 1.23 -20.61
C SER A 424 -13.21 2.47 -21.50
N LEU A 425 -13.18 2.30 -22.83
CA LEU A 425 -13.13 3.41 -23.78
C LEU A 425 -14.41 4.22 -23.80
N GLU A 426 -15.58 3.59 -23.65
CA GLU A 426 -16.86 4.28 -23.57
C GLU A 426 -16.97 5.15 -22.31
N LEU A 427 -16.49 4.65 -21.17
CA LEU A 427 -16.59 5.32 -19.87
C LEU A 427 -15.43 6.29 -19.61
N ASN A 428 -14.25 5.98 -20.12
CA ASN A 428 -13.04 6.78 -19.98
C ASN A 428 -12.23 6.78 -21.29
N PRO A 429 -12.59 7.66 -22.24
CA PRO A 429 -11.89 7.76 -23.52
C PRO A 429 -10.41 8.18 -23.40
N ALA A 430 -9.98 8.68 -22.23
CA ALA A 430 -8.61 9.13 -21.99
C ALA A 430 -7.63 7.98 -21.66
N ASP A 431 -8.11 6.75 -21.42
CA ASP A 431 -7.22 5.59 -21.27
C ASP A 431 -6.79 5.09 -22.66
N ASN A 432 -5.84 5.84 -23.25
CA ASN A 432 -5.40 5.61 -24.63
C ASN A 432 -4.89 4.19 -24.87
N ARG A 433 -4.37 3.54 -23.84
CA ARG A 433 -3.86 2.16 -23.92
C ARG A 433 -4.96 1.15 -24.25
N MET A 434 -6.22 1.49 -24.00
CA MET A 434 -7.34 0.60 -24.33
C MET A 434 -7.59 0.50 -25.83
N TRP A 435 -7.24 1.51 -26.63
CA TRP A 435 -7.26 1.40 -28.10
C TRP A 435 -6.32 0.30 -28.57
N TYR A 436 -5.08 0.28 -28.08
CA TYR A 436 -4.12 -0.78 -28.38
C TYR A 436 -4.63 -2.17 -27.97
N ILE A 437 -5.12 -2.32 -26.73
CA ILE A 437 -5.59 -3.63 -26.24
C ILE A 437 -6.83 -4.11 -26.98
N ARG A 438 -7.79 -3.22 -27.26
CA ARG A 438 -8.99 -3.54 -28.03
C ARG A 438 -8.61 -3.98 -29.44
N GLY A 439 -7.73 -3.22 -30.10
CA GLY A 439 -7.19 -3.56 -31.41
C GLY A 439 -6.46 -4.90 -31.46
N LYS A 440 -5.60 -5.19 -30.48
CA LYS A 440 -4.94 -6.50 -30.35
C LYS A 440 -5.94 -7.64 -30.12
N CYS A 441 -6.97 -7.43 -29.31
CA CYS A 441 -8.00 -8.44 -29.09
C CYS A 441 -8.79 -8.71 -30.37
N GLN A 442 -9.23 -7.65 -31.09
CA GLN A 442 -9.94 -7.77 -32.37
C GLN A 442 -9.09 -8.48 -33.43
N GLN A 443 -7.78 -8.18 -33.49
CA GLN A 443 -6.85 -8.86 -34.39
C GLN A 443 -6.85 -10.38 -34.15
N VAL A 444 -6.77 -10.81 -32.89
CA VAL A 444 -6.74 -12.25 -32.54
C VAL A 444 -8.09 -12.92 -32.77
N LEU A 445 -9.19 -12.19 -32.55
CA LEU A 445 -10.55 -12.71 -32.68
C LEU A 445 -11.06 -12.73 -34.13
N GLY A 446 -10.31 -12.14 -35.07
CA GLY A 446 -10.59 -12.22 -36.50
C GLY A 446 -11.35 -11.01 -37.07
N ASP A 447 -11.30 -9.87 -36.41
CA ASP A 447 -11.89 -8.59 -36.84
C ASP A 447 -10.79 -7.59 -37.26
N PRO A 448 -10.07 -7.83 -38.38
CA PRO A 448 -8.88 -7.06 -38.75
C PRO A 448 -9.15 -5.60 -39.13
N ASP A 449 -10.35 -5.29 -39.62
CA ASP A 449 -10.73 -3.91 -40.02
C ASP A 449 -10.84 -2.99 -38.81
N ASP A 450 -11.56 -3.42 -37.77
CA ASP A 450 -11.71 -2.68 -36.51
C ASP A 450 -10.37 -2.62 -35.76
N ALA A 451 -9.62 -3.73 -35.77
CA ALA A 451 -8.30 -3.79 -35.17
C ALA A 451 -7.35 -2.73 -35.75
N ARG A 452 -7.35 -2.58 -37.08
CA ARG A 452 -6.55 -1.57 -37.76
C ARG A 452 -6.99 -0.16 -37.37
N LEU A 453 -8.29 0.13 -37.32
CA LEU A 453 -8.79 1.45 -36.93
C LEU A 453 -8.32 1.84 -35.52
N ASP A 454 -8.43 0.91 -34.57
CA ASP A 454 -8.04 1.14 -33.18
C ASP A 454 -6.53 1.29 -33.00
N LEU A 455 -5.74 0.46 -33.68
CA LEU A 455 -4.28 0.56 -33.65
C LEU A 455 -3.79 1.84 -34.32
N SER A 456 -4.40 2.26 -35.43
CA SER A 456 -4.12 3.58 -36.05
C SER A 456 -4.47 4.73 -35.10
N THR A 457 -5.63 4.67 -34.43
CA THR A 457 -6.02 5.68 -33.44
C THR A 457 -5.03 5.74 -32.28
N TYR A 458 -4.53 4.60 -31.82
CA TYR A 458 -3.48 4.55 -30.80
C TYR A 458 -2.15 5.16 -31.28
N LEU A 459 -1.74 4.85 -32.51
CA LEU A 459 -0.51 5.36 -33.12
C LEU A 459 -0.55 6.87 -33.41
N ASP A 460 -1.73 7.44 -33.69
CA ASP A 460 -1.89 8.90 -33.79
C ASP A 460 -1.46 9.61 -32.49
N MET A 461 -1.58 8.94 -31.34
CA MET A 461 -1.18 9.45 -30.02
C MET A 461 0.22 8.98 -29.58
N HIS A 462 0.67 7.83 -30.10
CA HIS A 462 1.94 7.16 -29.77
C HIS A 462 2.68 6.78 -31.07
N PRO A 463 3.15 7.76 -31.86
CA PRO A 463 3.67 7.51 -33.21
C PRO A 463 4.95 6.67 -33.21
N ASP A 464 5.67 6.63 -32.09
CA ASP A 464 6.93 5.92 -31.88
C ASP A 464 6.78 4.49 -31.32
N ASP A 465 5.55 4.02 -31.09
CA ASP A 465 5.28 2.68 -30.53
C ASP A 465 5.43 1.57 -31.59
N ASP A 466 6.64 0.99 -31.64
CA ASP A 466 7.02 -0.07 -32.57
C ASP A 466 6.22 -1.38 -32.41
N LEU A 467 5.64 -1.65 -31.23
CA LEU A 467 4.79 -2.82 -30.98
C LEU A 467 3.38 -2.65 -31.57
N ALA A 468 2.88 -1.41 -31.61
CA ALA A 468 1.61 -1.10 -32.28
C ALA A 468 1.75 -1.16 -33.80
N VAL A 469 2.87 -0.67 -34.34
CA VAL A 469 3.17 -0.82 -35.78
C VAL A 469 3.36 -2.28 -36.17
N GLU A 470 4.04 -3.09 -35.35
CA GLU A 470 4.13 -4.53 -35.58
C GLU A 470 2.73 -5.18 -35.70
N ALA A 471 1.79 -4.80 -34.84
CA ALA A 471 0.44 -5.33 -34.88
C ALA A 471 -0.28 -4.99 -36.19
N LEU A 472 -0.11 -3.78 -36.72
CA LEU A 472 -0.62 -3.39 -38.04
C LEU A 472 0.02 -4.19 -39.17
N ILE A 473 1.35 -4.35 -39.16
CA ILE A 473 2.08 -5.14 -40.16
C ILE A 473 1.56 -6.59 -40.15
N VAL A 474 1.31 -7.18 -38.97
CA VAL A 474 0.72 -8.52 -38.87
C VAL A 474 -0.67 -8.56 -39.52
N ILE A 475 -1.53 -7.57 -39.27
CA ILE A 475 -2.86 -7.49 -39.89
C ILE A 475 -2.75 -7.41 -41.43
N GLU A 476 -1.83 -6.59 -41.94
CA GLU A 476 -1.58 -6.43 -43.38
C GLU A 476 -1.05 -7.74 -44.00
N LEU A 477 -0.14 -8.43 -43.31
CA LEU A 477 0.39 -9.74 -43.74
C LEU A 477 -0.69 -10.82 -43.74
N ASP A 478 -1.56 -10.86 -42.73
CA ASP A 478 -2.69 -11.80 -42.66
C ASP A 478 -3.74 -11.51 -43.74
N ALA A 479 -3.89 -10.26 -44.15
CA ALA A 479 -4.69 -9.86 -45.30
C ALA A 479 -4.00 -10.12 -46.67
N GLY A 480 -2.76 -10.63 -46.68
CA GLY A 480 -1.96 -10.84 -47.89
C GLY A 480 -1.38 -9.57 -48.51
N GLN A 481 -1.49 -8.43 -47.84
CA GLN A 481 -1.06 -7.10 -48.29
C GLN A 481 0.41 -6.85 -47.94
N THR A 482 1.29 -7.70 -48.44
CA THR A 482 2.67 -7.70 -47.95
C THR A 482 3.51 -6.52 -48.42
N ASP A 483 3.23 -5.97 -49.59
CA ASP A 483 3.93 -4.77 -50.05
C ASP A 483 3.58 -3.57 -49.15
N GLN A 484 2.32 -3.51 -48.68
CA GLN A 484 1.88 -2.52 -47.71
C GLN A 484 2.58 -2.73 -46.35
N ALA A 485 2.63 -3.97 -45.87
CA ALA A 485 3.35 -4.34 -44.65
C ALA A 485 4.82 -3.90 -44.66
N LEU A 486 5.49 -4.05 -45.82
CA LEU A 486 6.85 -3.57 -45.98
C LEU A 486 6.92 -2.04 -45.98
N GLU A 487 6.05 -1.38 -46.73
CA GLU A 487 6.01 0.08 -46.80
C GLU A 487 5.79 0.67 -45.41
N THR A 488 4.84 0.15 -44.63
CA THR A 488 4.58 0.52 -43.24
C THR A 488 5.84 0.33 -42.38
N ALA A 489 6.52 -0.81 -42.48
CA ALA A 489 7.75 -1.08 -41.74
C ALA A 489 8.89 -0.11 -42.10
N LEU A 490 9.10 0.15 -43.38
CA LEU A 490 10.16 1.04 -43.87
C LEU A 490 9.88 2.50 -43.49
N GLN A 491 8.65 2.97 -43.68
CA GLN A 491 8.24 4.31 -43.29
C GLN A 491 8.45 4.55 -41.79
N PHE A 492 8.08 3.59 -40.94
CA PHE A 492 8.32 3.71 -39.50
C PHE A 492 9.81 3.82 -39.18
N ILE A 493 10.65 2.96 -39.76
CA ILE A 493 12.10 2.95 -39.52
C ILE A 493 12.79 4.24 -40.05
N GLU A 494 12.25 4.85 -41.10
CA GLU A 494 12.71 6.13 -41.62
C GLU A 494 12.31 7.30 -40.73
N GLN A 495 11.08 7.29 -40.19
CA GLN A 495 10.55 8.34 -39.32
C GLN A 495 11.09 8.26 -37.89
N HIS A 496 11.40 7.06 -37.41
CA HIS A 496 11.84 6.76 -36.05
C HIS A 496 13.22 6.08 -36.05
N PRO A 497 14.29 6.76 -36.50
CA PRO A 497 15.63 6.18 -36.57
C PRO A 497 16.19 5.77 -35.19
N GLU A 498 15.65 6.30 -34.09
CA GLU A 498 15.96 5.98 -32.71
C GLU A 498 15.38 4.63 -32.22
N SER A 499 14.44 4.05 -32.96
CA SER A 499 13.84 2.76 -32.61
C SER A 499 14.76 1.61 -33.02
N ASP A 500 15.84 1.45 -32.26
CA ASP A 500 16.92 0.48 -32.52
C ASP A 500 16.43 -0.98 -32.62
N GLY A 501 15.32 -1.31 -31.96
CA GLY A 501 14.71 -2.64 -31.98
C GLY A 501 13.75 -2.90 -33.15
N ALA A 502 13.20 -1.86 -33.79
CA ALA A 502 12.20 -2.00 -34.85
C ALA A 502 12.72 -2.75 -36.10
N PRO A 503 13.94 -2.47 -36.62
CA PRO A 503 14.49 -3.24 -37.74
C PRO A 503 14.60 -4.74 -37.45
N ALA A 504 15.00 -5.11 -36.23
CA ALA A 504 15.09 -6.51 -35.82
C ALA A 504 13.70 -7.15 -35.79
N ARG A 505 12.73 -6.47 -35.17
CA ARG A 505 11.37 -6.99 -34.98
C ARG A 505 10.63 -7.16 -36.31
N PHE A 506 10.63 -6.12 -37.14
CA PHE A 506 9.95 -6.16 -38.45
C PHE A 506 10.66 -7.10 -39.43
N GLY A 507 11.99 -7.11 -39.43
CA GLY A 507 12.78 -8.05 -40.24
C GLY A 507 12.48 -9.51 -39.88
N ARG A 508 12.41 -9.83 -38.58
CA ARG A 508 12.04 -11.16 -38.10
C ARG A 508 10.61 -11.53 -38.45
N LEU A 509 9.67 -10.60 -38.32
CA LEU A 509 8.27 -10.82 -38.70
C LEU A 509 8.14 -11.19 -40.18
N LEU A 510 8.82 -10.47 -41.07
CA LEU A 510 8.86 -10.77 -42.50
C LEU A 510 9.54 -12.13 -42.78
N HIS A 511 10.63 -12.43 -42.10
CA HIS A 511 11.30 -13.73 -42.17
C HIS A 511 10.36 -14.88 -41.79
N LEU A 512 9.63 -14.77 -40.67
CA LEU A 512 8.69 -15.80 -40.21
C LEU A 512 7.49 -15.98 -41.17
N ARG A 513 7.17 -14.98 -41.97
CA ARG A 513 6.14 -15.06 -43.03
C ARG A 513 6.73 -15.46 -44.39
N GLY A 514 7.99 -15.88 -44.45
CA GLY A 514 8.66 -16.37 -45.65
C GLY A 514 9.03 -15.28 -46.66
N ARG A 515 9.04 -14.01 -46.25
CA ARG A 515 9.33 -12.84 -47.10
C ARG A 515 10.78 -12.42 -46.91
N TYR A 516 11.64 -13.35 -47.27
CA TYR A 516 13.08 -13.27 -47.02
C TYR A 516 13.75 -12.11 -47.75
N ASP A 517 13.32 -11.82 -48.98
CA ASP A 517 13.75 -10.70 -49.81
C ASP A 517 13.56 -9.35 -49.11
N LEU A 518 12.46 -9.23 -48.37
CA LEU A 518 12.10 -8.03 -47.62
C LEU A 518 12.73 -8.01 -46.21
N ALA A 519 12.94 -9.18 -45.62
CA ALA A 519 13.56 -9.32 -44.31
C ALA A 519 15.06 -8.95 -44.30
N VAL A 520 15.80 -9.32 -45.34
CA VAL A 520 17.26 -9.09 -45.45
C VAL A 520 17.68 -7.64 -45.19
N PRO A 521 17.14 -6.60 -45.85
CA PRO A 521 17.58 -5.23 -45.62
C PRO A 521 17.33 -4.77 -44.17
N LEU A 522 16.22 -5.18 -43.56
CA LEU A 522 15.89 -4.84 -42.17
C LEU A 522 16.80 -5.56 -41.17
N LEU A 523 17.02 -6.86 -41.36
CA LEU A 523 17.89 -7.68 -40.52
C LEU A 523 19.37 -7.25 -40.61
N ARG A 524 19.82 -6.76 -41.78
CA ARG A 524 21.15 -6.15 -41.92
C ARG A 524 21.29 -4.88 -41.10
N ARG A 525 20.29 -4.00 -41.12
CA ARG A 525 20.27 -2.79 -40.29
C ARG A 525 20.24 -3.16 -38.81
N ALA A 526 19.41 -4.13 -38.44
CA ALA A 526 19.33 -4.66 -37.09
C ALA A 526 20.69 -5.17 -36.58
N MET A 527 21.41 -5.94 -37.41
CA MET A 527 22.76 -6.44 -37.08
C MET A 527 23.83 -5.33 -36.99
N GLN A 528 23.61 -4.17 -37.63
CA GLN A 528 24.51 -3.03 -37.46
C GLN A 528 24.36 -2.40 -36.07
N VAL A 529 23.14 -2.37 -35.55
CA VAL A 529 22.79 -1.76 -34.25
C VAL A 529 23.03 -2.75 -33.10
N GLN A 530 22.63 -4.01 -33.28
CA GLN A 530 22.74 -5.09 -32.29
C GLN A 530 23.63 -6.23 -32.84
N PRO A 531 24.95 -6.01 -32.97
CA PRO A 531 25.86 -6.98 -33.59
C PRO A 531 26.02 -8.29 -32.80
N HIS A 532 25.54 -8.35 -31.56
CA HIS A 532 25.70 -9.48 -30.65
C HIS A 532 24.42 -10.30 -30.46
N ASP A 533 23.30 -9.97 -31.12
CA ASP A 533 22.09 -10.78 -31.06
C ASP A 533 22.16 -11.92 -32.08
N ASN A 534 22.43 -13.13 -31.57
CA ASN A 534 22.52 -14.36 -32.36
C ASN A 534 21.21 -14.67 -33.11
N THR A 535 20.07 -14.19 -32.63
CA THR A 535 18.76 -14.37 -33.28
C THR A 535 18.71 -13.61 -34.60
N ILE A 536 19.19 -12.36 -34.61
CA ILE A 536 19.25 -11.53 -35.82
C ILE A 536 20.18 -12.16 -36.85
N VAL A 537 21.34 -12.66 -36.41
CA VAL A 537 22.31 -13.31 -37.29
C VAL A 537 21.73 -14.57 -37.92
N ARG A 538 21.05 -15.42 -37.13
CA ARG A 538 20.38 -16.62 -37.62
C ARG A 538 19.28 -16.27 -38.62
N ASP A 539 18.37 -15.36 -38.26
CA ASP A 539 17.23 -14.99 -39.11
C ASP A 539 17.72 -14.32 -40.42
N LEU A 540 18.81 -13.55 -40.36
CA LEU A 540 19.46 -12.98 -41.56
C LEU A 540 20.08 -14.09 -42.42
N ALA A 541 20.77 -15.05 -41.82
CA ALA A 541 21.40 -16.14 -42.53
C ALA A 541 20.39 -17.02 -43.29
N VAL A 542 19.27 -17.37 -42.65
CA VAL A 542 18.16 -18.10 -43.29
C VAL A 542 17.57 -17.25 -44.41
N ALA A 543 17.32 -15.96 -44.18
CA ALA A 543 16.78 -15.09 -45.21
C ALA A 543 17.72 -14.93 -46.43
N LEU A 544 19.04 -14.86 -46.21
CA LEU A 544 20.04 -14.80 -47.30
C LEU A 544 20.17 -16.11 -48.08
N ASN A 545 19.93 -17.25 -47.44
CA ASN A 545 19.89 -18.55 -48.11
C ASN A 545 18.69 -18.63 -49.07
N GLU A 546 17.50 -18.35 -48.52
CA GLU A 546 16.22 -18.50 -49.24
C GLU A 546 16.06 -17.49 -50.38
N THR A 547 16.70 -16.32 -50.29
CA THR A 547 16.74 -15.32 -51.37
C THR A 547 17.74 -15.65 -52.48
N GLY A 548 18.60 -16.66 -52.28
CA GLY A 548 19.53 -17.15 -53.27
C GLY A 548 20.88 -16.44 -53.26
N HIS A 549 21.85 -17.04 -52.54
CA HIS A 549 23.30 -16.98 -52.75
C HIS A 549 24.05 -15.68 -52.42
N ASP A 550 23.63 -14.89 -51.43
CA ASP A 550 24.56 -13.91 -50.84
C ASP A 550 25.45 -14.55 -49.76
N HIS A 551 26.29 -15.49 -50.20
CA HIS A 551 27.31 -16.13 -49.35
C HIS A 551 28.27 -15.11 -48.74
N THR A 552 28.48 -13.96 -49.38
CA THR A 552 29.31 -12.87 -48.86
C THR A 552 28.66 -12.11 -47.72
N GLY A 553 27.36 -11.80 -47.83
CA GLY A 553 26.56 -11.17 -46.78
C GLY A 553 26.39 -12.10 -45.58
N LEU A 554 26.29 -13.40 -45.84
CA LEU A 554 26.28 -14.46 -44.84
C LEU A 554 27.63 -14.59 -44.12
N ASP A 555 28.75 -14.69 -44.85
CA ASP A 555 30.11 -14.72 -44.27
C ASP A 555 30.38 -13.46 -43.45
N THR A 556 29.90 -12.29 -43.93
CA THR A 556 30.00 -11.02 -43.19
C THR A 556 29.17 -11.02 -41.91
N ALA A 557 27.96 -11.59 -41.93
CA ALA A 557 27.11 -11.71 -40.75
C ALA A 557 27.74 -12.65 -39.70
N LEU A 558 28.30 -13.77 -40.16
CA LEU A 558 28.99 -14.75 -39.31
C LEU A 558 30.30 -14.20 -38.73
N ARG A 559 31.09 -13.45 -39.51
CA ARG A 559 32.35 -12.81 -39.06
C ARG A 559 32.14 -11.72 -38.02
N ARG A 560 31.00 -11.02 -38.02
CA ARG A 560 30.71 -10.00 -37.01
C ARG A 560 30.57 -10.58 -35.59
N VAL A 561 30.20 -11.86 -35.49
CA VAL A 561 30.15 -12.59 -34.23
C VAL A 561 31.57 -12.97 -33.73
N GLU A 562 32.62 -12.93 -34.58
CA GLU A 562 34.01 -13.23 -34.21
C GLU A 562 34.66 -12.20 -33.25
N ILE A 563 34.08 -11.00 -33.07
CA ILE A 563 34.72 -9.87 -32.38
C ILE A 563 34.41 -9.80 -30.87
N ASP A 564 33.54 -10.68 -30.33
CA ASP A 564 33.25 -10.74 -28.89
C ASP A 564 34.02 -11.88 -28.18
N PRO A 565 34.94 -11.59 -27.22
CA PRO A 565 35.74 -12.59 -26.50
C PRO A 565 34.96 -13.51 -25.54
N GLY A 566 33.63 -13.39 -25.43
CA GLY A 566 32.76 -14.36 -24.75
C GLY A 566 32.21 -15.48 -25.66
N GLY A 567 32.54 -15.43 -26.96
CA GLY A 567 31.92 -16.18 -28.05
C GLY A 567 32.26 -17.66 -28.13
N ASP A 568 31.77 -18.44 -27.19
CA ASP A 568 31.89 -19.89 -27.21
C ASP A 568 30.79 -20.60 -28.02
N HIS A 569 29.70 -19.90 -28.35
CA HIS A 569 28.55 -20.40 -29.13
C HIS A 569 28.62 -20.11 -30.64
N LEU A 570 29.68 -19.46 -31.12
CA LEU A 570 29.82 -19.09 -32.54
C LEU A 570 29.87 -20.32 -33.46
N ALA A 571 30.67 -21.32 -33.11
CA ALA A 571 30.78 -22.55 -33.91
C ALA A 571 29.43 -23.30 -33.96
N TYR A 572 28.65 -23.27 -32.86
CA TYR A 572 27.29 -23.81 -32.86
C TYR A 572 26.33 -23.01 -33.77
N LEU A 573 26.36 -21.68 -33.72
CA LEU A 573 25.55 -20.83 -34.59
C LEU A 573 25.94 -20.99 -36.07
N ARG A 574 27.24 -21.06 -36.38
CA ARG A 574 27.77 -21.31 -37.73
C ARG A 574 27.29 -22.66 -38.26
N ALA A 575 27.25 -23.67 -37.41
CA ALA A 575 26.70 -24.97 -37.76
C ALA A 575 25.19 -24.95 -38.03
N GLU A 576 24.39 -24.29 -37.19
CA GLU A 576 22.94 -24.14 -37.42
C GLU A 576 22.66 -23.40 -38.74
N VAL A 577 23.49 -22.40 -39.05
CA VAL A 577 23.42 -21.66 -40.30
C VAL A 577 23.83 -22.53 -41.49
N ASN A 578 24.94 -23.26 -41.40
CA ASN A 578 25.37 -24.21 -42.45
C ASN A 578 24.35 -25.32 -42.70
N LEU A 579 23.66 -25.78 -41.64
CA LEU A 579 22.52 -26.68 -41.75
C LEU A 579 21.35 -26.04 -42.52
N ALA A 580 21.00 -24.80 -42.21
CA ALA A 580 19.96 -24.07 -42.94
C ALA A 580 20.33 -23.87 -44.43
N LEU A 581 21.62 -23.69 -44.72
CA LEU A 581 22.18 -23.57 -46.08
C LEU A 581 22.31 -24.91 -46.83
N SER A 582 21.85 -26.02 -46.24
CA SER A 582 22.01 -27.37 -46.79
C SER A 582 23.47 -27.79 -47.03
N ASP A 583 24.43 -27.27 -46.26
CA ASP A 583 25.81 -27.74 -46.20
C ASP A 583 26.06 -28.54 -44.89
N PRO A 584 25.65 -29.82 -44.84
CA PRO A 584 25.80 -30.64 -43.64
C PRO A 584 27.26 -30.92 -43.29
N ASN A 585 28.20 -30.82 -44.25
CA ASN A 585 29.61 -31.12 -44.01
C ASN A 585 30.32 -29.97 -43.31
N ALA A 586 30.05 -28.72 -43.72
CA ALA A 586 30.54 -27.55 -43.01
C ALA A 586 29.94 -27.48 -41.59
N ALA A 587 28.64 -27.75 -41.45
CA ALA A 587 27.97 -27.78 -40.16
C ALA A 587 28.52 -28.86 -39.22
N GLU A 588 28.86 -30.04 -39.75
CA GLU A 588 29.50 -31.12 -38.98
C GLU A 588 30.84 -30.69 -38.39
N GLY A 589 31.72 -30.08 -39.20
CA GLY A 589 33.03 -29.64 -38.74
C GLY A 589 32.94 -28.57 -37.65
N ASP A 590 31.96 -27.68 -37.77
CA ASP A 590 31.68 -26.61 -36.81
C ASP A 590 31.14 -27.16 -35.48
N LEU A 591 30.21 -28.11 -35.52
CA LEU A 591 29.73 -28.78 -34.30
C LEU A 591 30.82 -29.60 -33.63
N GLU A 592 31.70 -30.28 -34.38
CA GLU A 592 32.83 -31.00 -33.83
C GLU A 592 33.85 -30.06 -33.15
N GLU A 593 34.07 -28.87 -33.71
CA GLU A 593 34.88 -27.83 -33.08
C GLU A 593 34.24 -27.31 -31.79
N TYR A 594 32.94 -27.02 -31.82
CA TYR A 594 32.19 -26.58 -30.65
C TYR A 594 32.20 -27.63 -29.53
N LEU A 595 31.90 -28.89 -29.86
CA LEU A 595 31.84 -30.00 -28.90
C LEU A 595 33.21 -30.39 -28.34
N ARG A 596 34.32 -30.10 -29.04
CA ARG A 596 35.67 -30.23 -28.46
C ARG A 596 35.88 -29.30 -27.28
N ARG A 597 35.25 -28.12 -27.29
CA ARG A 597 35.32 -27.14 -26.21
C ARG A 597 34.18 -27.28 -25.19
N PHE A 598 33.02 -27.77 -25.63
CA PHE A 598 31.82 -28.03 -24.83
C PHE A 598 31.31 -29.46 -24.99
N PRO A 599 32.00 -30.46 -24.39
CA PRO A 599 31.62 -31.86 -24.56
C PRO A 599 30.22 -32.21 -24.04
N GLU A 600 29.72 -31.41 -23.09
CA GLU A 600 28.43 -31.62 -22.43
C GLU A 600 27.30 -30.76 -23.02
N ALA A 601 27.48 -30.14 -24.19
CA ALA A 601 26.43 -29.37 -24.84
C ALA A 601 25.39 -30.30 -25.50
N ALA A 602 24.37 -30.70 -24.72
CA ALA A 602 23.36 -31.70 -25.12
C ALA A 602 22.67 -31.40 -26.46
N ARG A 603 22.28 -30.14 -26.71
CA ARG A 603 21.66 -29.74 -27.98
C ARG A 603 22.62 -29.82 -29.17
N ALA A 604 23.89 -29.48 -28.98
CA ALA A 604 24.90 -29.62 -30.03
C ALA A 604 25.20 -31.08 -30.37
N LEU A 605 25.20 -31.97 -29.38
CA LEU A 605 25.27 -33.42 -29.60
C LEU A 605 24.06 -33.91 -30.41
N ALA A 606 22.85 -33.45 -30.09
CA ALA A 606 21.64 -33.79 -30.83
C ALA A 606 21.62 -33.24 -32.26
N SER A 607 22.05 -31.99 -32.46
CA SER A 607 22.19 -31.39 -33.80
C SER A 607 23.22 -32.14 -34.64
N LEU A 608 24.36 -32.53 -34.07
CA LEU A 608 25.37 -33.34 -34.77
C LEU A 608 24.82 -34.72 -35.11
N ALA A 609 24.08 -35.35 -34.19
CA ALA A 609 23.41 -36.62 -34.47
C ALA A 609 22.43 -36.49 -35.64
N GLY A 610 21.64 -35.41 -35.69
CA GLY A 610 20.76 -35.09 -36.81
C GLY A 610 21.51 -35.00 -38.15
N ILE A 611 22.67 -34.33 -38.17
CA ILE A 611 23.53 -34.26 -39.36
C ILE A 611 24.02 -35.66 -39.77
N ARG A 612 24.48 -36.47 -38.82
CA ARG A 612 24.94 -37.84 -39.11
C ARG A 612 23.81 -38.71 -39.67
N LEU A 613 22.57 -38.52 -39.22
CA LEU A 613 21.41 -39.20 -39.81
C LEU A 613 21.20 -38.78 -41.28
N LEU A 614 21.28 -37.48 -41.58
CA LEU A 614 21.18 -36.97 -42.96
C LEU A 614 22.27 -37.53 -43.88
N GLN A 615 23.46 -37.78 -43.33
CA GLN A 615 24.59 -38.37 -44.04
C GLN A 615 24.62 -39.91 -44.00
N LEU A 616 23.51 -40.56 -43.59
CA LEU A 616 23.37 -42.02 -43.54
C LEU A 616 24.38 -42.71 -42.59
N ARG A 617 24.73 -42.05 -41.47
CA ARG A 617 25.58 -42.56 -40.39
C ARG A 617 24.80 -42.75 -39.07
N PRO A 618 23.82 -43.67 -39.02
CA PRO A 618 22.93 -43.81 -37.87
C PRO A 618 23.63 -44.33 -36.60
N GLY A 619 24.69 -45.14 -36.73
CA GLY A 619 25.41 -45.69 -35.58
C GLY A 619 26.17 -44.65 -34.76
N ASP A 620 26.65 -43.59 -35.40
CA ASP A 620 27.31 -42.46 -34.71
C ASP A 620 26.27 -41.51 -34.11
N ALA A 621 25.14 -41.31 -34.82
CA ALA A 621 24.01 -40.55 -34.32
C ALA A 621 23.42 -41.13 -33.02
N GLU A 622 23.26 -42.46 -32.92
CA GLU A 622 22.74 -43.12 -31.71
C GLU A 622 23.62 -42.86 -30.48
N LYS A 623 24.94 -42.89 -30.65
CA LYS A 623 25.89 -42.62 -29.55
C LYS A 623 25.78 -41.18 -29.05
N LEU A 624 25.72 -40.24 -29.98
CA LEU A 624 25.59 -38.81 -29.67
C LEU A 624 24.25 -38.51 -29.00
N LEU A 625 23.15 -39.12 -29.45
CA LEU A 625 21.82 -38.98 -28.81
C LEU A 625 21.77 -39.61 -27.42
N ALA A 626 22.44 -40.74 -27.21
CA ALA A 626 22.53 -41.35 -25.89
C ALA A 626 23.26 -40.44 -24.89
N GLN A 627 24.36 -39.83 -25.31
CA GLN A 627 25.08 -38.83 -24.51
C GLN A 627 24.22 -37.58 -24.25
N ALA A 628 23.53 -37.09 -25.29
CA ALA A 628 22.65 -35.92 -25.16
C ALA A 628 21.51 -36.15 -24.15
N ARG A 629 20.90 -37.34 -24.14
CA ARG A 629 19.86 -37.74 -23.19
C ARG A 629 20.36 -37.93 -21.76
N GLU A 630 21.61 -38.37 -21.59
CA GLU A 630 22.20 -38.48 -20.26
C GLU A 630 22.36 -37.10 -19.60
N ILE A 631 22.68 -36.08 -20.41
CA ILE A 631 22.86 -34.70 -19.96
C ILE A 631 21.51 -33.99 -19.79
N ALA A 632 20.58 -34.16 -20.73
CA ALA A 632 19.29 -33.49 -20.76
C ALA A 632 18.15 -34.48 -21.14
N PRO A 633 17.69 -35.32 -20.19
CA PRO A 633 16.74 -36.40 -20.47
C PRO A 633 15.34 -35.94 -20.87
N ASP A 634 14.95 -34.71 -20.51
CA ASP A 634 13.61 -34.16 -20.76
C ASP A 634 13.59 -33.07 -21.86
N ASP A 635 14.68 -32.89 -22.62
CA ASP A 635 14.70 -31.90 -23.71
C ASP A 635 13.95 -32.43 -24.94
N TYR A 636 12.84 -31.76 -25.27
CA TYR A 636 11.95 -32.09 -26.38
C TYR A 636 12.65 -32.19 -27.74
N TYR A 637 13.65 -31.36 -28.01
CA TYR A 637 14.37 -31.37 -29.29
C TYR A 637 15.19 -32.66 -29.44
N ILE A 638 15.85 -33.10 -28.37
CA ILE A 638 16.67 -34.32 -28.35
C ILE A 638 15.78 -35.55 -28.63
N GLU A 639 14.61 -35.61 -28.01
CA GLU A 639 13.64 -36.69 -28.25
C GLU A 639 13.13 -36.68 -29.70
N THR A 640 12.84 -35.51 -30.25
CA THR A 640 12.39 -35.37 -31.65
C THR A 640 13.42 -35.92 -32.66
N VAL A 641 14.71 -35.65 -32.43
CA VAL A 641 15.79 -36.18 -33.29
C VAL A 641 15.97 -37.68 -33.09
N ALA A 642 15.84 -38.17 -31.86
CA ALA A 642 15.94 -39.59 -31.56
C ALA A 642 14.79 -40.42 -32.15
N GLU A 643 13.57 -39.90 -32.18
CA GLU A 643 12.45 -40.54 -32.88
C GLU A 643 12.75 -40.71 -34.37
N LYS A 644 13.27 -39.66 -35.03
CA LYS A 644 13.68 -39.71 -36.45
C LYS A 644 14.79 -40.74 -36.69
N ALA A 645 15.73 -40.90 -35.75
CA ALA A 645 16.76 -41.94 -35.79
C ALA A 645 16.13 -43.35 -35.69
N GLY A 646 15.10 -43.52 -34.86
CA GLY A 646 14.34 -44.76 -34.73
C GLY A 646 13.60 -45.15 -36.02
N PHE A 647 13.02 -44.18 -36.73
CA PHE A 647 12.33 -44.42 -38.00
C PHE A 647 13.29 -44.81 -39.15
N THR A 648 14.46 -44.17 -39.22
CA THR A 648 15.50 -44.51 -40.23
C THR A 648 16.07 -45.91 -40.06
N LYS A 649 15.95 -46.51 -38.87
CA LYS A 649 16.31 -47.91 -38.57
C LYS A 649 15.31 -48.94 -39.12
N GLN A 650 14.02 -48.58 -39.24
CA GLN A 650 13.01 -49.47 -39.81
C GLN A 650 13.06 -49.53 -41.34
N ILE A 651 13.65 -48.51 -41.97
CA ILE A 651 13.93 -48.51 -43.40
C ILE A 651 15.29 -49.17 -43.62
N ASP A 652 15.29 -50.45 -43.96
CA ASP A 652 16.51 -51.19 -44.26
C ASP A 652 17.14 -50.67 -45.57
N LEU A 653 18.04 -49.68 -45.45
CA LEU A 653 18.79 -49.09 -46.56
C LEU A 653 19.78 -50.07 -47.21
N SER A 654 20.01 -51.25 -46.62
CA SER A 654 20.81 -52.30 -47.25
C SER A 654 20.07 -52.99 -48.42
N ALA A 655 18.75 -52.86 -48.49
CA ALA A 655 17.95 -53.40 -49.59
C ALA A 655 17.93 -52.52 -50.86
N ALA A 656 18.27 -51.23 -50.75
CA ALA A 656 18.22 -50.29 -51.87
C ALA A 656 19.43 -50.34 -52.80
N THR A 657 20.53 -50.98 -52.40
CA THR A 657 21.77 -51.07 -53.21
C THR A 657 21.87 -52.33 -54.08
N ALA A 658 20.84 -53.21 -54.09
CA ALA A 658 20.90 -54.53 -54.71
C ALA A 658 19.81 -54.83 -55.77
N ALA A 659 19.04 -53.84 -56.24
CA ALA A 659 18.08 -54.06 -57.34
C ALA A 659 18.62 -53.49 -58.67
N PRO A 660 18.66 -54.27 -59.77
CA PRO A 660 18.99 -53.72 -61.08
C PRO A 660 17.88 -52.77 -61.54
N ALA A 661 18.27 -51.67 -62.16
CA ALA A 661 17.35 -50.65 -62.69
C ALA A 661 16.27 -51.29 -63.59
N PRO A 662 14.97 -51.09 -63.34
CA PRO A 662 13.95 -51.41 -64.32
C PRO A 662 14.07 -50.43 -65.49
N ALA A 663 13.88 -50.96 -66.71
CA ALA A 663 13.95 -50.21 -67.94
C ALA A 663 13.01 -48.99 -67.93
N ALA A 664 13.46 -47.90 -68.53
CA ALA A 664 12.72 -46.65 -68.66
C ALA A 664 11.35 -46.87 -69.35
N GLU A 665 10.27 -46.68 -68.61
CA GLU A 665 8.96 -46.36 -69.17
C GLU A 665 8.81 -44.83 -69.25
N PRO A 666 8.17 -44.29 -70.32
CA PRO A 666 8.06 -42.86 -70.51
C PRO A 666 7.07 -42.25 -69.50
N ALA A 667 7.39 -41.04 -69.04
CA ALA A 667 6.64 -40.31 -68.03
C ALA A 667 5.14 -40.16 -68.37
N PRO A 668 4.22 -40.48 -67.43
CA PRO A 668 2.84 -40.03 -67.54
C PRO A 668 2.76 -38.55 -67.12
N ALA A 669 1.90 -37.82 -67.83
CA ALA A 669 1.69 -36.39 -67.73
C ALA A 669 1.17 -35.93 -66.36
N GLU A 670 1.49 -34.66 -66.06
CA GLU A 670 0.95 -33.78 -65.01
C GLU A 670 -0.26 -34.34 -64.24
N ALA A 671 -0.04 -34.68 -62.96
CA ALA A 671 -1.09 -34.88 -61.98
C ALA A 671 -0.76 -34.08 -60.71
N GLU A 672 -1.77 -33.35 -60.24
CA GLU A 672 -1.74 -32.26 -59.26
C GLU A 672 -1.00 -32.60 -57.95
N ARG A 673 -0.19 -31.63 -57.48
CA ARG A 673 0.38 -31.66 -56.13
C ARG A 673 -0.75 -31.52 -55.09
N PRO A 674 -0.82 -32.36 -54.05
CA PRO A 674 -1.79 -32.16 -52.97
C PRO A 674 -1.45 -30.89 -52.16
N PRO A 675 -2.44 -30.23 -51.55
CA PRO A 675 -2.24 -28.98 -50.84
C PRO A 675 -1.38 -29.19 -49.60
N VAL A 676 -0.43 -28.28 -49.39
CA VAL A 676 0.38 -28.18 -48.18
C VAL A 676 -0.55 -27.88 -47.00
N THR A 677 -0.66 -28.83 -46.07
CA THR A 677 -1.33 -28.62 -44.78
C THR A 677 -0.66 -27.48 -44.02
N GLN A 678 -1.43 -26.41 -43.77
CA GLN A 678 -1.08 -25.32 -42.87
C GLN A 678 -0.77 -25.88 -41.47
N TYR A 679 0.48 -25.81 -41.03
CA TYR A 679 0.82 -25.96 -39.62
C TYR A 679 0.47 -24.66 -38.91
N SER A 680 -0.53 -24.68 -38.02
CA SER A 680 -0.86 -23.55 -37.16
C SER A 680 0.22 -23.40 -36.07
N PHE A 681 0.93 -22.28 -36.08
CA PHE A 681 1.84 -21.87 -35.00
C PHE A 681 1.03 -21.46 -33.76
N ARG A 682 0.49 -22.44 -33.02
CA ARG A 682 -0.19 -22.21 -31.72
C ARG A 682 0.64 -22.60 -30.49
N ASP A 683 1.80 -23.25 -30.66
CA ASP A 683 2.54 -23.85 -29.54
C ASP A 683 3.90 -23.20 -29.22
N ALA A 684 4.26 -22.06 -29.81
CA ALA A 684 5.44 -21.30 -29.39
C ALA A 684 5.06 -20.33 -28.26
N GLY A 685 4.98 -20.85 -27.04
CA GLY A 685 4.79 -20.06 -25.82
C GLY A 685 5.89 -19.02 -25.63
N PHE A 686 5.65 -17.80 -26.10
CA PHE A 686 6.38 -16.61 -25.70
C PHE A 686 5.86 -16.18 -24.33
N ARG A 687 6.51 -16.65 -23.25
CA ARG A 687 6.44 -15.92 -21.98
C ARG A 687 7.17 -14.60 -22.19
N ARG A 688 6.41 -13.50 -22.25
CA ARG A 688 6.96 -12.14 -22.20
C ARG A 688 7.66 -11.96 -20.85
N SER A 689 8.98 -11.76 -20.88
CA SER A 689 9.76 -11.20 -19.78
C SER A 689 9.70 -9.68 -19.84
#